data_AF-A0AAV7QK35-F1
#
_entry.id   AF-A0AAV7QK35-F1
#
_cell.length_a   1.000
_cell.length_b   1.000
_cell.length_c   1.000
_cell.angle_alpha   90.00
_cell.angle_beta   90.00
_cell.angle_gamma   90.00
#
_symmetry.space_group_name_H-M   'P 1'
#
loop_
_entity.id
_entity.type
_entity.pdbx_description
1 polymer ?
#
loop_
_entity_poly.entity_id
_entity_poly.type
_entity_poly.pdbx_seq_one_letter_code
_entity_poly.pdbx_strand_id
1 'polypeptide(L)'
;MYILVVVDHATRYPEAIPLRSTTAPAVAKALIGIFTRVGFPKEVVSDRGTNFMSAYLKHVWNECGVTYKFTTPYHPQTNGLVERFNKTLKGMIMGLPEKLKRRWDVLLPCLLFAYREVPQKGVGFSPFELLFGHPVRRPLALVKEGWERPLHEPKQDIVDYVLGLRSRMAEYMEKATKNLEASQQLQKFWYDQKAAMVEFQPGQKVWVLEPVAPRALQDKWSGPYPVLERKSQVTYLVDLGTSRSPKRGIHVNRLKLFHDRADVNLLMVTDEDQEAESEPLPDLLSSDPKDGSVDGVIYSDTLSGQQQADCRRVLQQFPELFSLTPGQTHLCTHDVDTGDSMPVKNNIFRQSDHVKESIKVEVHKMLELGVIERSDSPWASPVVLVPKPHTKDGKKEMRFCVDYRGLNSVTKTDAHPIPRADELIDKLGAAKFLSTFDLTAGYRQIKMAPGAKEKTAFSTPDGHYQFTVMPFGLKNAPATFQRLVNQVLAGLEAFSTAYLDDIAVFSSTWLDHLVHLKKVLKALQSAGLSIKASKCQIGQGTVVYLGHLVGGGQVQPLQPKIQTILDWVAPKTQTQVRAFLGLTGYYRRFVKGYGSIVTALTELTSKKMPKKVNWTVECQLAFDTLKQAMCSAPVLKAPDYSKQFIVQTDASEHGIGAVLSQTNDDGLDQPVAFISRRLLPREQRWSAIEREAFAVVWSLKKLRPYLFGTHFLVQTDHRPLKWLMQMKGENPKLLRWSISLQGMDFIVEHRPGTAHANADGLSRFFHLENEDSLGKG
;
A
#
# COMPACT_ATOMS: atom_id res chain seq x y z
N MET A 1 12.91 36.98 -6.29
CA MET A 1 11.69 37.65 -5.79
C MET A 1 11.24 36.95 -4.53
N TYR A 2 10.93 37.71 -3.49
CA TYR A 2 10.63 37.23 -2.14
C TYR A 2 9.18 37.52 -1.80
N ILE A 3 8.63 36.88 -0.76
CA ILE A 3 7.29 37.18 -0.23
C ILE A 3 7.45 37.55 1.23
N LEU A 4 7.05 38.77 1.59
CA LEU A 4 6.90 39.15 2.99
C LEU A 4 5.53 38.67 3.47
N VAL A 5 5.51 37.88 4.54
CA VAL A 5 4.28 37.31 5.10
C VAL A 5 4.09 37.83 6.50
N VAL A 6 2.89 38.35 6.77
CA VAL A 6 2.44 38.83 8.08
C VAL A 6 1.12 38.13 8.39
N VAL A 7 0.95 37.65 9.62
CA VAL A 7 -0.29 37.02 10.06
C VAL A 7 -0.72 37.65 11.37
N ASP A 8 -1.96 38.14 11.42
CA ASP A 8 -2.55 38.61 12.68
C ASP A 8 -2.80 37.43 13.63
N HIS A 9 -2.37 37.57 14.88
CA HIS A 9 -2.49 36.49 15.84
C HIS A 9 -3.94 36.24 16.29
N ALA A 10 -4.76 37.30 16.39
CA ALA A 10 -6.13 37.18 16.88
C ALA A 10 -7.07 36.58 15.82
N THR A 11 -7.11 37.18 14.64
CA THR A 11 -8.02 36.81 13.55
C THR A 11 -7.46 35.73 12.63
N ARG A 12 -6.16 35.41 12.74
CA ARG A 12 -5.41 34.55 11.79
C ARG A 12 -5.38 35.11 10.37
N TYR A 13 -5.64 36.40 10.20
CA TYR A 13 -5.70 37.04 8.89
C TYR A 13 -4.30 37.17 8.29
N PRO A 14 -4.03 36.54 7.13
CA PRO A 14 -2.72 36.61 6.50
C PRO A 14 -2.65 37.73 5.45
N GLU A 15 -1.50 38.38 5.40
CA GLU A 15 -1.10 39.34 4.38
C GLU A 15 0.22 38.86 3.76
N ALA A 16 0.30 38.81 2.44
CA ALA A 16 1.50 38.41 1.72
C ALA A 16 1.81 39.42 0.61
N ILE A 17 3.03 39.97 0.61
CA ILE A 17 3.47 41.02 -0.32
C ILE A 17 4.71 40.56 -1.09
N PRO A 18 4.70 40.61 -2.44
CA PRO A 18 5.88 40.31 -3.23
C PRO A 18 6.93 41.43 -3.08
N LEU A 19 8.16 41.07 -2.76
CA LEU A 19 9.30 41.97 -2.65
C LEU A 19 10.39 41.62 -3.67
N ARG A 20 10.93 42.63 -4.36
CA ARG A 20 12.08 42.45 -5.27
C ARG A 20 13.40 42.31 -4.50
N SER A 21 13.48 42.91 -3.31
CA SER A 21 14.65 42.90 -2.43
C SER A 21 14.22 42.74 -0.97
N THR A 22 15.02 42.07 -0.16
CA THR A 22 14.78 41.89 1.28
C THR A 22 15.42 42.98 2.14
N THR A 23 15.92 44.07 1.56
CA THR A 23 16.57 45.14 2.33
C THR A 23 15.63 45.75 3.38
N ALA A 24 16.19 46.18 4.51
CA ALA A 24 15.44 46.76 5.61
C ALA A 24 14.47 47.90 5.22
N PRO A 25 14.83 48.85 4.34
CA PRO A 25 13.89 49.89 3.88
C PRO A 25 12.72 49.34 3.05
N ALA A 26 12.96 48.33 2.21
CA ALA A 26 11.93 47.71 1.38
C ALA A 26 10.91 46.96 2.26
N VAL A 27 11.39 46.25 3.28
CA VAL A 27 10.54 45.56 4.26
C VAL A 27 9.74 46.56 5.10
N ALA A 28 10.38 47.62 5.61
CA ALA A 28 9.71 48.66 6.39
C ALA A 28 8.57 49.33 5.61
N LYS A 29 8.83 49.72 4.34
CA LYS A 29 7.80 50.31 3.46
C LYS A 29 6.61 49.37 3.25
N ALA A 30 6.87 48.08 3.06
CA ALA A 30 5.81 47.09 2.89
C ALA A 30 4.97 46.92 4.16
N LEU A 31 5.60 46.87 5.33
CA LEU A 31 4.89 46.76 6.62
C LEU A 31 4.06 48.01 6.93
N ILE A 32 4.59 49.21 6.69
CA ILE A 32 3.82 50.46 6.82
C ILE A 32 2.59 50.43 5.90
N GLY A 33 2.74 49.93 4.68
CA GLY A 33 1.62 49.75 3.74
C GLY A 33 0.54 48.79 4.24
N ILE A 34 0.87 47.84 5.12
CA ILE A 34 -0.10 46.96 5.78
C ILE A 34 -0.76 47.70 6.94
N PHE A 35 0.05 48.28 7.84
CA PHE A 35 -0.44 48.92 9.07
C PHE A 35 -1.29 50.16 8.81
N THR A 36 -1.09 50.85 7.70
CA THR A 36 -1.98 51.94 7.26
C THR A 36 -3.39 51.48 6.88
N ARG A 37 -3.60 50.19 6.58
CA ARG A 37 -4.93 49.63 6.26
C ARG A 37 -5.63 49.04 7.48
N VAL A 38 -4.88 48.42 8.39
CA VAL A 38 -5.45 47.64 9.52
C VAL A 38 -5.16 48.25 10.90
N GLY A 39 -4.37 49.31 10.96
CA GLY A 39 -3.86 49.91 12.18
C GLY A 39 -2.45 49.41 12.55
N PHE A 40 -1.75 50.23 13.35
CA PHE A 40 -0.44 49.84 13.90
C PHE A 40 -0.62 48.86 15.06
N PRO A 41 0.09 47.72 15.07
CA PRO A 41 0.01 46.75 16.15
C PRO A 41 0.76 47.25 17.40
N LYS A 42 0.32 46.83 18.58
CA LYS A 42 1.05 47.07 19.83
C LYS A 42 2.38 46.32 19.89
N GLU A 43 2.39 45.11 19.34
CA GLU A 43 3.55 44.23 19.33
C GLU A 43 3.74 43.56 17.97
N VAL A 44 4.98 43.45 17.51
CA VAL A 44 5.36 42.67 16.33
C VAL A 44 6.36 41.61 16.75
N VAL A 45 6.08 40.37 16.37
CA VAL A 45 6.97 39.22 16.60
C VAL A 45 7.58 38.80 15.28
N SER A 46 8.91 38.71 15.19
CA SER A 46 9.59 38.18 14.02
C SER A 46 10.70 37.20 14.38
N ASP A 47 11.15 36.47 13.37
CA ASP A 47 12.39 35.70 13.46
C ASP A 47 13.63 36.63 13.51
N ARG A 48 14.79 36.05 13.77
CA ARG A 48 16.08 36.76 13.84
C ARG A 48 16.73 36.96 12.47
N GLY A 49 15.92 37.16 11.41
CA GLY A 49 16.44 37.50 10.09
C GLY A 49 17.25 38.80 10.14
N THR A 50 18.38 38.85 9.42
CA THR A 50 19.27 40.03 9.42
C THR A 50 18.57 41.32 9.00
N ASN A 51 17.58 41.23 8.10
CA ASN A 51 16.78 42.36 7.63
C ASN A 51 15.89 42.94 8.74
N PHE A 52 15.33 42.06 9.58
CA PHE A 52 14.48 42.36 10.72
C PHE A 52 15.28 42.87 11.93
N MET A 53 16.54 42.45 12.07
CA MET A 53 17.43 42.90 13.15
C MET A 53 18.13 44.24 12.88
N SER A 54 17.95 44.83 11.69
CA SER A 54 18.64 46.07 11.30
C SER A 54 18.32 47.25 12.23
N ALA A 55 19.32 48.12 12.45
CA ALA A 55 19.15 49.33 13.25
C ALA A 55 18.06 50.26 12.68
N TYR A 56 17.93 50.29 11.35
CA TYR A 56 16.91 51.03 10.64
C TYR A 56 15.49 50.63 11.05
N LEU A 57 15.16 49.33 11.03
CA LEU A 57 13.83 48.85 11.37
C LEU A 57 13.49 49.07 12.85
N LYS A 58 14.48 48.94 13.74
CA LYS A 58 14.31 49.26 15.17
C LYS A 58 13.96 50.74 15.38
N HIS A 59 14.63 51.65 14.67
CA HIS A 59 14.31 53.07 14.75
C HIS A 59 12.89 53.35 14.27
N VAL A 60 12.46 52.75 13.15
CA VAL A 60 11.09 52.91 12.63
C VAL A 60 10.05 52.44 13.65
N TRP A 61 10.28 51.32 14.33
CA TRP A 61 9.35 50.81 15.35
C TRP A 61 9.28 51.65 16.61
N ASN A 62 10.42 52.16 17.07
CA ASN A 62 10.45 53.04 18.24
C ASN A 62 9.64 54.32 17.98
N GLU A 63 9.79 54.93 16.79
CA GLU A 63 9.01 56.12 16.40
C GLU A 63 7.51 55.81 16.27
N CYS A 64 7.14 54.61 15.81
CA CYS A 64 5.74 54.20 15.69
C CYS A 64 5.13 53.71 17.01
N GLY A 65 5.89 53.67 18.11
CA GLY A 65 5.42 53.14 19.41
C GLY A 65 5.14 51.63 19.41
N VAL A 66 5.74 50.87 18.49
CA VAL A 66 5.51 49.42 18.33
C VAL A 66 6.56 48.63 19.10
N THR A 67 6.13 47.75 20.01
CA THR A 67 7.06 46.88 20.74
C THR A 67 7.52 45.73 19.85
N TYR A 68 8.83 45.63 19.61
CA TYR A 68 9.39 44.63 18.70
C TYR A 68 10.05 43.47 19.45
N LYS A 69 9.51 42.26 19.29
CA LYS A 69 9.97 41.03 19.98
C LYS A 69 10.59 40.04 18.99
N PHE A 70 11.75 39.48 19.34
CA PHE A 70 12.38 38.40 18.58
C PHE A 70 12.07 37.05 19.21
N THR A 71 11.78 36.05 18.38
CA THR A 71 11.67 34.67 18.86
C THR A 71 13.01 34.18 19.44
N THR A 72 12.96 33.39 20.52
CA THR A 72 14.14 32.66 21.02
C THR A 72 14.62 31.66 19.96
N PRO A 73 15.93 31.41 19.82
CA PRO A 73 16.41 30.42 18.86
C PRO A 73 15.79 29.06 19.17
N TYR A 74 15.11 28.46 18.19
CA TYR A 74 14.57 27.10 18.25
C TYR A 74 13.30 26.87 19.11
N HIS A 75 12.44 27.89 19.28
CA HIS A 75 11.03 27.70 19.68
C HIS A 75 10.06 27.90 18.49
N PRO A 76 9.79 26.85 17.69
CA PRO A 76 8.90 26.96 16.51
C PRO A 76 7.43 27.23 16.86
N GLN A 77 7.03 27.17 18.13
CA GLN A 77 5.66 27.48 18.55
C GLN A 77 5.30 28.96 18.38
N THR A 78 6.26 29.89 18.54
CA THR A 78 5.98 31.33 18.50
C THR A 78 5.81 31.88 17.09
N ASN A 79 6.49 31.29 16.08
CA ASN A 79 6.34 31.65 14.65
C ASN A 79 5.52 30.61 13.84
N GLY A 80 4.98 29.58 14.51
CA GLY A 80 4.36 28.44 13.85
C GLY A 80 3.07 28.76 13.08
N LEU A 81 2.49 29.95 13.24
CA LEU A 81 1.36 30.41 12.43
C LEU A 81 1.79 30.84 11.04
N VAL A 82 2.85 31.65 10.97
CA VAL A 82 3.44 32.11 9.71
C VAL A 82 4.01 30.90 8.94
N GLU A 83 4.68 29.98 9.62
CA GLU A 83 5.20 28.76 8.98
C GLU A 83 4.08 27.86 8.42
N ARG A 84 2.99 27.67 9.17
CA ARG A 84 1.81 26.91 8.69
C ARG A 84 1.16 27.59 7.50
N PHE A 85 1.02 28.91 7.54
CA PHE A 85 0.48 29.66 6.42
C PHE A 85 1.40 29.57 5.20
N ASN A 86 2.72 29.72 5.36
CA ASN A 86 3.70 29.56 4.27
C ASN A 86 3.62 28.18 3.62
N LYS A 87 3.45 27.11 4.40
CA LYS A 87 3.24 25.76 3.87
C LYS A 87 1.96 25.67 3.03
N THR A 88 0.89 26.29 3.49
CA THR A 88 -0.41 26.31 2.80
C THR A 88 -0.33 27.12 1.51
N LEU A 89 0.25 28.33 1.57
CA LEU A 89 0.45 29.20 0.43
C LEU A 89 1.33 28.54 -0.63
N LYS A 90 2.42 27.87 -0.23
CA LYS A 90 3.26 27.09 -1.15
C LYS A 90 2.45 25.97 -1.81
N GLY A 91 1.61 25.27 -1.07
CA GLY A 91 0.70 24.25 -1.62
C GLY A 91 -0.27 24.82 -2.64
N MET A 92 -0.90 25.96 -2.34
CA MET A 92 -1.81 26.67 -3.25
C MET A 92 -1.11 27.09 -4.55
N ILE A 93 0.10 27.64 -4.46
CA ILE A 93 0.90 28.01 -5.63
C ILE A 93 1.30 26.77 -6.45
N MET A 94 1.71 25.68 -5.79
CA MET A 94 2.07 24.43 -6.47
C MET A 94 0.91 23.77 -7.22
N GLY A 95 -0.33 23.97 -6.74
CA GLY A 95 -1.55 23.48 -7.39
C GLY A 95 -2.00 24.28 -8.61
N LEU A 96 -1.41 25.46 -8.88
CA LEU A 96 -1.74 26.23 -10.08
C LEU A 96 -1.19 25.56 -11.35
N PRO A 97 -1.83 25.74 -12.53
CA PRO A 97 -1.26 25.32 -13.82
C PRO A 97 0.09 25.98 -14.11
N GLU A 98 0.99 25.29 -14.81
CA GLU A 98 2.39 25.73 -15.05
C GLU A 98 2.50 27.13 -15.69
N LYS A 99 1.58 27.47 -16.60
CA LYS A 99 1.49 28.80 -17.22
C LYS A 99 1.17 29.92 -16.22
N LEU A 100 0.40 29.61 -15.18
CA LEU A 100 -0.02 30.55 -14.13
C LEU A 100 0.97 30.62 -12.97
N LYS A 101 1.72 29.55 -12.68
CA LYS A 101 2.79 29.57 -11.67
C LYS A 101 3.85 30.63 -11.93
N ARG A 102 4.16 30.92 -13.20
CA ARG A 102 5.13 31.97 -13.58
C ARG A 102 4.67 33.39 -13.23
N ARG A 103 3.36 33.59 -13.02
CA ARG A 103 2.71 34.87 -12.67
C ARG A 103 2.06 34.82 -11.29
N TRP A 104 2.68 34.11 -10.36
CA TRP A 104 2.16 33.91 -9.00
C TRP A 104 1.95 35.22 -8.24
N ASP A 105 2.70 36.26 -8.57
CA ASP A 105 2.64 37.59 -7.98
C ASP A 105 1.36 38.34 -8.30
N VAL A 106 0.87 38.18 -9.54
CA VAL A 106 -0.42 38.71 -9.99
C VAL A 106 -1.58 37.95 -9.34
N LEU A 107 -1.40 36.66 -9.08
CA LEU A 107 -2.43 35.78 -8.50
C LEU A 107 -2.45 35.78 -6.98
N LEU A 108 -1.45 36.34 -6.33
CA LEU A 108 -1.32 36.35 -4.88
C LEU A 108 -2.55 36.94 -4.16
N PRO A 109 -3.17 38.06 -4.63
CA PRO A 109 -4.40 38.57 -4.03
C PRO A 109 -5.57 37.56 -4.10
N CYS A 110 -5.70 36.81 -5.20
CA CYS A 110 -6.74 35.79 -5.36
C CYS A 110 -6.52 34.62 -4.41
N LEU A 111 -5.27 34.18 -4.24
CA LEU A 111 -4.91 33.11 -3.29
C LEU A 111 -5.14 33.53 -1.84
N LEU A 112 -4.80 34.79 -1.51
CA LEU A 112 -5.08 35.36 -0.19
C LEU A 112 -6.58 35.42 0.07
N PHE A 113 -7.38 35.85 -0.91
CA PHE A 113 -8.84 35.88 -0.80
C PHE A 113 -9.42 34.49 -0.55
N ALA A 114 -8.98 33.47 -1.31
CA ALA A 114 -9.40 32.09 -1.12
C ALA A 114 -9.05 31.55 0.28
N TYR A 115 -7.87 31.90 0.82
CA TYR A 115 -7.51 31.51 2.19
C TYR A 115 -8.37 32.23 3.24
N ARG A 116 -8.62 33.53 3.05
CA ARG A 116 -9.38 34.38 3.99
C ARG A 116 -10.85 34.01 4.09
N GLU A 117 -11.40 33.35 3.06
CA GLU A 117 -12.78 32.86 3.03
C GLU A 117 -12.98 31.57 3.85
N VAL A 118 -11.94 30.74 3.98
CA VAL A 118 -12.09 29.39 4.55
C VAL A 118 -12.04 29.42 6.09
N PRO A 119 -13.06 28.86 6.79
CA PRO A 119 -13.05 28.75 8.23
C PRO A 119 -11.84 27.96 8.76
N GLN A 120 -11.12 28.54 9.72
CA GLN A 120 -9.94 27.90 10.30
C GLN A 120 -10.36 26.99 11.46
N LYS A 121 -9.99 25.71 11.42
CA LYS A 121 -10.36 24.71 12.45
C LYS A 121 -10.05 25.16 13.89
N GLY A 122 -8.99 25.92 14.09
CA GLY A 122 -8.59 26.40 15.42
C GLY A 122 -9.46 27.52 15.99
N VAL A 123 -10.17 28.27 15.14
CA VAL A 123 -10.98 29.43 15.56
C VAL A 123 -12.47 29.22 15.29
N GLY A 124 -12.81 28.38 14.31
CA GLY A 124 -14.18 28.06 13.90
C GLY A 124 -14.77 29.02 12.87
N PHE A 125 -14.14 30.17 12.64
CA PHE A 125 -14.57 31.20 11.70
C PHE A 125 -13.52 31.46 10.61
N SER A 126 -13.92 32.09 9.52
CA SER A 126 -12.97 32.55 8.50
C SER A 126 -12.19 33.77 9.00
N PRO A 127 -10.91 33.95 8.60
CA PRO A 127 -10.15 35.12 9.01
C PRO A 127 -10.82 36.44 8.60
N PHE A 128 -11.52 36.46 7.46
CA PHE A 128 -12.25 37.64 7.00
C PHE A 128 -13.42 38.00 7.92
N GLU A 129 -14.23 37.02 8.32
CA GLU A 129 -15.38 37.25 9.22
C GLU A 129 -14.94 37.79 10.59
N LEU A 130 -13.80 37.32 11.10
CA LEU A 130 -13.26 37.78 12.36
C LEU A 130 -12.75 39.21 12.30
N LEU A 131 -12.14 39.60 11.18
CA LEU A 131 -11.60 40.95 11.01
C LEU A 131 -12.68 41.99 10.70
N PHE A 132 -13.63 41.65 9.81
CA PHE A 132 -14.63 42.60 9.30
C PHE A 132 -16.03 42.45 9.92
N GLY A 133 -16.27 41.42 10.74
CA GLY A 133 -17.55 41.23 11.46
C GLY A 133 -18.75 40.84 10.58
N HIS A 134 -18.51 40.49 9.32
CA HIS A 134 -19.54 40.05 8.38
C HIS A 134 -19.00 38.97 7.43
N PRO A 135 -19.86 38.12 6.85
CA PRO A 135 -19.44 37.09 5.91
C PRO A 135 -18.87 37.70 4.63
N VAL A 136 -17.95 36.96 4.00
CA VAL A 136 -17.36 37.33 2.70
C VAL A 136 -18.45 37.26 1.62
N ARG A 137 -18.64 38.34 0.85
CA ARG A 137 -19.44 38.27 -0.38
C ARG A 137 -18.63 37.56 -1.47
N ARG A 138 -18.96 36.29 -1.69
CA ARG A 138 -18.26 35.41 -2.65
C ARG A 138 -18.72 35.71 -4.08
N PRO A 139 -17.88 35.47 -5.11
CA PRO A 139 -18.31 35.62 -6.51
C PRO A 139 -19.62 34.88 -6.83
N LEU A 140 -19.80 33.65 -6.32
CA LEU A 140 -21.04 32.88 -6.48
C LEU A 140 -22.21 33.46 -5.67
N ALA A 141 -21.95 34.06 -4.50
CA ALA A 141 -22.97 34.74 -3.73
C ALA A 141 -23.50 35.97 -4.46
N LEU A 142 -22.62 36.73 -5.13
CA LEU A 142 -23.01 37.87 -5.97
C LEU A 142 -23.89 37.45 -7.16
N VAL A 143 -23.59 36.31 -7.79
CA VAL A 143 -24.42 35.75 -8.87
C VAL A 143 -25.79 35.35 -8.33
N LYS A 144 -25.83 34.66 -7.18
CA LYS A 144 -27.07 34.28 -6.50
C LYS A 144 -27.91 35.49 -6.08
N GLU A 145 -27.28 36.48 -5.44
CA GLU A 145 -27.91 37.76 -5.08
C GLU A 145 -28.45 38.49 -6.32
N GLY A 146 -27.76 38.42 -7.45
CA GLY A 146 -28.21 38.97 -8.73
C GLY A 146 -29.44 38.26 -9.31
N TRP A 147 -29.57 36.95 -9.11
CA TRP A 147 -30.72 36.15 -9.56
C TRP A 147 -31.92 36.23 -8.61
N GLU A 148 -31.68 36.41 -7.31
CA GLU A 148 -32.72 36.41 -6.27
C GLU A 148 -33.21 37.81 -5.88
N ARG A 149 -32.78 38.89 -6.57
CA ARG A 149 -33.10 40.28 -6.19
C ARG A 149 -34.60 40.48 -5.93
N PRO A 150 -35.01 40.80 -4.69
CA PRO A 150 -36.32 41.38 -4.43
C PRO A 150 -36.38 42.81 -4.99
N LEU A 151 -37.53 43.24 -5.49
CA LEU A 151 -37.77 44.60 -6.01
C LEU A 151 -37.67 45.71 -4.95
N HIS A 152 -37.52 45.36 -3.67
CA HIS A 152 -37.32 46.27 -2.53
C HIS A 152 -36.36 45.64 -1.52
N GLU A 153 -35.18 46.24 -1.34
CA GLU A 153 -34.38 46.02 -0.14
C GLU A 153 -34.92 46.92 0.98
N PRO A 154 -35.27 46.39 2.16
CA PRO A 154 -35.60 47.22 3.29
C PRO A 154 -34.39 48.09 3.63
N LYS A 155 -34.57 49.41 3.68
CA LYS A 155 -33.54 50.35 4.12
C LYS A 155 -33.22 50.05 5.58
N GLN A 156 -32.17 49.29 5.83
CA GLN A 156 -31.67 49.07 7.18
C GLN A 156 -31.11 50.39 7.69
N ASP A 157 -31.56 50.81 8.88
CA ASP A 157 -31.01 52.01 9.52
C ASP A 157 -29.51 51.81 9.81
N ILE A 158 -28.73 52.85 9.59
CA ILE A 158 -27.26 52.82 9.71
C ILE A 158 -26.89 52.51 11.17
N VAL A 159 -27.65 53.05 12.12
CA VAL A 159 -27.42 52.85 13.55
C VAL A 159 -27.62 51.38 13.91
N ASP A 160 -28.72 50.77 13.47
CA ASP A 160 -29.01 49.35 13.70
C ASP A 160 -27.95 48.43 13.06
N TYR A 161 -27.46 48.78 11.87
CA TYR A 161 -26.38 48.03 11.23
C TYR A 161 -25.08 48.09 12.04
N VAL A 162 -24.68 49.28 12.51
CA VAL A 162 -23.46 49.46 13.31
C VAL A 162 -23.56 48.76 14.66
N LEU A 163 -24.72 48.85 15.33
CA LEU A 163 -24.98 48.13 16.58
C LEU A 163 -24.95 46.60 16.37
N GLY A 164 -25.56 46.11 15.29
CA GLY A 164 -25.53 44.71 14.91
C GLY A 164 -24.11 44.22 14.59
N LEU A 165 -23.31 45.02 13.89
CA LEU A 165 -21.92 44.71 13.58
C LEU A 165 -21.07 44.57 14.85
N ARG A 166 -21.19 45.52 15.78
CA ARG A 166 -20.49 45.49 17.07
C ARG A 166 -20.85 44.24 17.88
N SER A 167 -22.14 43.90 17.95
CA SER A 167 -22.62 42.70 18.66
C SER A 167 -22.07 41.41 18.03
N ARG A 168 -22.09 41.30 16.69
CA ARG A 168 -21.52 40.14 15.98
C ARG A 168 -20.01 40.01 16.22
N MET A 169 -19.26 41.10 16.17
CA MET A 169 -17.81 41.07 16.43
C MET A 169 -17.50 40.60 17.85
N ALA A 170 -18.26 41.06 18.85
CA ALA A 170 -18.12 40.60 20.23
C ALA A 170 -18.41 39.09 20.36
N GLU A 171 -19.50 38.62 19.77
CA GLU A 171 -19.89 37.21 19.76
C GLU A 171 -18.84 36.32 19.06
N TYR A 172 -18.35 36.75 17.89
CA TYR A 172 -17.33 36.03 17.13
C TYR A 172 -16.03 35.92 17.91
N MET A 173 -15.58 37.01 18.55
CA MET A 173 -14.37 37.00 19.38
C MET A 173 -14.50 36.10 20.61
N GLU A 174 -15.67 36.08 21.26
CA GLU A 174 -15.90 35.19 22.41
C GLU A 174 -15.85 33.72 21.98
N LYS A 175 -16.58 33.35 20.92
CA LYS A 175 -16.60 31.98 20.38
C LYS A 175 -15.24 31.55 19.85
N ALA A 176 -14.54 32.44 19.15
CA ALA A 176 -13.18 32.24 18.67
C ALA A 176 -12.22 31.91 19.81
N THR A 177 -12.30 32.65 20.91
CA THR A 177 -11.44 32.47 22.09
C THR A 177 -11.71 31.12 22.76
N LYS A 178 -12.98 30.79 23.00
CA LYS A 178 -13.39 29.48 23.56
C LYS A 178 -12.93 28.29 22.71
N ASN A 179 -13.08 28.39 21.39
CA ASN A 179 -12.63 27.35 20.45
C ASN A 179 -11.11 27.18 20.48
N LEU A 180 -10.38 28.29 20.58
CA LEU A 180 -8.93 28.30 20.61
C LEU A 180 -8.39 27.69 21.90
N GLU A 181 -9.01 28.00 23.05
CA GLU A 181 -8.70 27.37 24.34
C GLU A 181 -8.97 25.85 24.31
N ALA A 182 -10.15 25.43 23.84
CA ALA A 182 -10.49 24.02 23.71
C ALA A 182 -9.52 23.27 22.76
N SER A 183 -9.17 23.88 21.64
CA SER A 183 -8.19 23.32 20.70
C SER A 183 -6.79 23.24 21.30
N GLN A 184 -6.38 24.21 22.13
CA GLN A 184 -5.10 24.18 22.83
C GLN A 184 -5.08 23.10 23.92
N GLN A 185 -6.16 22.93 24.69
CA GLN A 185 -6.29 21.88 25.70
C GLN A 185 -6.22 20.49 25.07
N LEU A 186 -6.93 20.26 23.96
CA LEU A 186 -6.84 19.01 23.20
C LEU A 186 -5.41 18.78 22.69
N GLN A 187 -4.78 19.79 22.09
CA GLN A 187 -3.39 19.65 21.62
C GLN A 187 -2.41 19.34 22.76
N LYS A 188 -2.59 19.96 23.92
CA LYS A 188 -1.82 19.68 25.13
C LYS A 188 -2.03 18.24 25.59
N PHE A 189 -3.27 17.77 25.71
CA PHE A 189 -3.60 16.39 26.08
C PHE A 189 -2.94 15.36 25.14
N TRP A 190 -3.03 15.55 23.82
CA TRP A 190 -2.41 14.66 22.84
C TRP A 190 -0.88 14.72 22.83
N TYR A 191 -0.31 15.89 23.10
CA TYR A 191 1.14 16.07 23.24
C TYR A 191 1.65 15.36 24.49
N ASP A 192 0.99 15.56 25.63
CA ASP A 192 1.35 14.98 26.92
C ASP A 192 1.23 13.45 26.89
N GLN A 193 0.24 12.87 26.19
CA GLN A 193 0.13 11.42 25.98
C GLN A 193 1.32 10.79 25.23
N LYS A 194 1.96 11.55 24.34
CA LYS A 194 3.11 11.08 23.53
C LYS A 194 4.45 11.50 24.11
N ALA A 195 4.47 12.40 25.08
CA ALA A 195 5.67 12.89 25.72
C ALA A 195 6.12 11.90 26.80
N ALA A 196 7.09 11.04 26.47
CA ALA A 196 7.84 10.33 27.50
C ALA A 196 8.70 11.35 28.27
N MET A 197 8.55 11.43 29.60
CA MET A 197 9.48 12.19 30.44
C MET A 197 10.82 11.47 30.46
N VAL A 198 11.73 11.89 29.59
CA VAL A 198 13.12 11.42 29.59
C VAL A 198 13.92 12.31 30.52
N GLU A 199 14.38 11.78 31.65
CA GLU A 199 15.26 12.49 32.57
C GLU A 199 16.71 12.06 32.37
N PHE A 200 17.62 13.03 32.25
CA PHE A 200 19.06 12.80 32.18
C PHE A 200 19.73 13.23 33.49
N GLN A 201 20.73 12.47 33.94
CA GLN A 201 21.55 12.82 35.11
C GLN A 201 22.85 13.54 34.69
N PRO A 202 23.38 14.48 35.49
CA PRO A 202 24.70 15.06 35.30
C PRO A 202 25.77 13.96 35.14
N GLY A 203 26.61 14.06 34.11
CA GLY A 203 27.64 13.06 33.76
C GLY A 203 27.25 12.05 32.68
N GLN A 204 25.96 11.92 32.34
CA GLN A 204 25.52 11.01 31.27
C GLN A 204 25.89 11.54 29.88
N LYS A 205 26.29 10.64 28.97
CA LYS A 205 26.58 10.97 27.57
C LYS A 205 25.28 10.98 26.77
N VAL A 206 25.09 12.03 25.96
CA VAL A 206 23.89 12.22 25.13
C VAL A 206 24.26 12.59 23.70
N TRP A 207 23.40 12.20 22.76
CA TRP A 207 23.36 12.69 21.39
C TRP A 207 22.51 13.96 21.33
N VAL A 208 22.97 14.96 20.57
CA VAL A 208 22.34 16.27 20.39
C VAL A 208 21.86 16.41 18.95
N LEU A 209 20.57 16.74 18.75
CA LEU A 209 20.02 17.01 17.42
C LEU A 209 20.43 18.41 16.93
N GLU A 210 21.20 18.48 15.84
CA GLU A 210 21.56 19.69 15.11
C GLU A 210 20.58 19.95 13.94
N PRO A 211 19.87 21.09 13.96
CA PRO A 211 18.80 21.39 12.99
C PRO A 211 19.31 21.85 11.62
N VAL A 212 20.59 22.23 11.50
CA VAL A 212 21.21 22.66 10.25
C VAL A 212 22.50 21.85 10.07
N ALA A 213 22.42 20.76 9.32
CA ALA A 213 23.61 20.04 8.90
C ALA A 213 24.33 20.89 7.82
N PRO A 214 25.65 21.12 7.93
CA PRO A 214 26.38 21.93 6.95
C PRO A 214 26.42 21.29 5.55
N ARG A 215 26.08 20.00 5.41
CA ARG A 215 25.92 19.28 4.14
C ARG A 215 24.70 18.35 4.19
N ALA A 216 24.03 18.16 3.07
CA ALA A 216 22.76 17.42 2.95
C ALA A 216 22.81 15.92 3.33
N LEU A 217 24.00 15.37 3.62
CA LEU A 217 24.24 13.94 3.87
C LEU A 217 24.92 13.63 5.22
N GLN A 218 25.06 14.60 6.13
CA GLN A 218 25.52 14.32 7.50
C GLN A 218 24.37 13.97 8.44
N ASP A 219 24.63 13.06 9.39
CA ASP A 219 23.69 12.71 10.44
C ASP A 219 23.30 13.96 11.24
N LYS A 220 22.00 14.15 11.42
CA LYS A 220 21.46 15.31 12.16
C LYS A 220 21.75 15.25 13.66
N TRP A 221 22.29 14.14 14.18
CA TRP A 221 22.60 13.96 15.59
C TRP A 221 24.12 13.96 15.79
N SER A 222 24.63 14.89 16.61
CA SER A 222 26.05 15.02 16.96
C SER A 222 26.28 14.60 18.42
N GLY A 223 27.45 14.02 18.72
CA GLY A 223 27.78 13.48 20.03
C GLY A 223 28.80 12.35 19.96
N PRO A 224 29.14 11.69 21.08
CA PRO A 224 28.56 11.86 22.41
C PRO A 224 29.07 13.09 23.18
N TYR A 225 28.16 13.80 23.83
CA TYR A 225 28.48 14.95 24.69
C TYR A 225 28.02 14.71 26.15
N PRO A 226 28.80 15.13 27.17
CA PRO A 226 28.39 14.98 28.56
C PRO A 226 27.37 16.06 28.96
N VAL A 227 26.33 15.64 29.69
CA VAL A 227 25.41 16.55 30.40
C VAL A 227 26.11 17.10 31.64
N LEU A 228 26.20 18.42 31.78
CA LEU A 228 26.85 19.08 32.92
C LEU A 228 25.89 19.32 34.09
N GLU A 229 24.72 19.92 33.80
CA GLU A 229 23.74 20.29 34.83
C GLU A 229 22.32 20.36 34.24
N ARG A 230 21.30 20.12 35.07
CA ARG A 230 19.89 20.33 34.71
C ARG A 230 19.49 21.77 35.05
N LYS A 231 19.19 22.59 34.04
CA LYS A 231 18.77 23.99 34.26
C LYS A 231 17.27 24.17 34.48
N SER A 232 16.45 23.28 33.92
CA SER A 232 15.01 23.24 34.17
C SER A 232 14.46 21.83 33.95
N GLN A 233 13.17 21.61 34.21
CA GLN A 233 12.53 20.32 33.93
C GLN A 233 12.71 19.84 32.48
N VAL A 234 12.88 20.76 31.53
CA VAL A 234 12.94 20.48 30.08
C VAL A 234 14.25 20.91 29.40
N THR A 235 15.19 21.54 30.12
CA THR A 235 16.44 22.08 29.54
C THR A 235 17.67 21.63 30.33
N TYR A 236 18.65 21.07 29.62
CA TYR A 236 19.91 20.57 30.16
C TYR A 236 21.09 21.36 29.58
N LEU A 237 22.12 21.60 30.39
CA LEU A 237 23.39 22.18 29.92
C LEU A 237 24.30 21.04 29.43
N VAL A 238 24.72 21.11 28.17
CA VAL A 238 25.57 20.10 27.52
C VAL A 238 26.87 20.75 27.06
N ASP A 239 28.00 20.05 27.24
CA ASP A 239 29.30 20.48 26.75
C ASP A 239 29.53 19.98 25.31
N LEU A 240 29.57 20.90 24.34
CA LEU A 240 29.69 20.59 22.92
C LEU A 240 31.16 20.61 22.43
N GLY A 241 32.13 20.94 23.29
CA GLY A 241 33.57 20.87 22.97
C GLY A 241 34.05 21.71 21.77
N THR A 242 33.22 22.59 21.20
CA THR A 242 33.55 23.40 20.01
C THR A 242 34.06 24.79 20.40
N SER A 243 35.12 25.24 19.73
CA SER A 243 35.93 26.43 20.04
C SER A 243 35.15 27.77 20.09
N ARG A 244 33.90 27.84 19.59
CA ARG A 244 33.09 29.08 19.59
C ARG A 244 32.06 29.20 20.72
N SER A 245 31.65 28.11 21.37
CA SER A 245 30.75 28.15 22.54
C SER A 245 30.70 26.77 23.22
N PRO A 246 31.52 26.50 24.24
CA PRO A 246 31.68 25.16 24.78
C PRO A 246 30.44 24.64 25.51
N LYS A 247 29.66 25.50 26.17
CA LYS A 247 28.50 25.10 26.98
C LYS A 247 27.20 25.65 26.41
N ARG A 248 26.21 24.79 26.13
CA ARG A 248 24.92 25.21 25.56
C ARG A 248 23.74 24.58 26.29
N GLY A 249 22.70 25.38 26.55
CA GLY A 249 21.42 24.88 27.05
C GLY A 249 20.60 24.26 25.90
N ILE A 250 20.21 23.00 26.05
CA ILE A 250 19.52 22.20 25.03
C ILE A 250 18.24 21.60 25.63
N HIS A 251 17.15 21.68 24.87
CA HIS A 251 15.85 21.14 25.27
C HIS A 251 15.84 19.60 25.19
N VAL A 252 15.15 18.92 26.12
CA VAL A 252 15.09 17.45 26.27
C VAL A 252 14.72 16.73 24.96
N ASN A 253 13.77 17.25 24.19
CA ASN A 253 13.37 16.69 22.87
C ASN A 253 14.49 16.63 21.82
N ARG A 254 15.62 17.32 22.05
CA ARG A 254 16.79 17.32 21.17
C ARG A 254 17.95 16.50 21.76
N LEU A 255 17.71 15.76 22.84
CA LEU A 255 18.68 14.90 23.51
C LEU A 255 18.23 13.45 23.40
N LYS A 256 19.18 12.55 23.16
CA LYS A 256 18.97 11.10 23.28
C LYS A 256 20.11 10.50 24.10
N LEU A 257 19.81 9.51 24.94
CA LEU A 257 20.85 8.81 25.69
C LEU A 257 21.83 8.11 24.73
N PHE A 258 23.12 8.25 24.99
CA PHE A 258 24.16 7.49 24.28
C PHE A 258 24.34 6.12 24.95
N HIS A 259 24.16 5.04 24.20
CA HIS A 259 24.45 3.68 24.66
C HIS A 259 25.77 3.20 24.06
N ASP A 260 26.67 2.72 24.91
CA ASP A 260 27.95 2.15 24.47
C ASP A 260 27.73 0.78 23.80
N ARG A 261 28.50 0.48 22.75
CA ARG A 261 28.26 -0.68 21.85
C ARG A 261 28.75 -2.02 22.42
N ALA A 262 28.68 -2.24 23.73
CA ALA A 262 29.12 -3.49 24.35
C ALA A 262 28.01 -4.55 24.48
N ASP A 263 26.71 -4.20 24.52
CA ASP A 263 25.63 -5.17 24.83
C ASP A 263 24.36 -5.05 23.96
N VAL A 264 24.48 -4.61 22.71
CA VAL A 264 23.34 -4.61 21.77
C VAL A 264 23.51 -5.74 20.77
N ASN A 265 22.93 -6.89 21.11
CA ASN A 265 22.65 -7.97 20.16
C ASN A 265 22.05 -7.39 18.88
N LEU A 266 22.68 -7.74 17.77
CA LEU A 266 22.47 -7.22 16.43
C LEU A 266 21.06 -7.55 15.90
N LEU A 267 20.03 -6.84 16.36
CA LEU A 267 18.69 -6.88 15.77
C LEU A 267 18.70 -6.04 14.50
N MET A 268 18.90 -6.71 13.36
CA MET A 268 18.67 -6.15 12.04
C MET A 268 17.23 -5.64 11.95
N VAL A 269 17.08 -4.32 11.89
CA VAL A 269 15.82 -3.66 11.53
C VAL A 269 15.62 -3.89 10.03
N THR A 270 14.68 -4.76 9.69
CA THR A 270 14.06 -4.81 8.36
C THR A 270 12.66 -4.24 8.52
N ASP A 271 12.45 -3.02 8.02
CA ASP A 271 11.11 -2.44 7.88
C ASP A 271 10.86 -2.22 6.37
N GLU A 272 9.68 -2.68 5.97
CA GLU A 272 8.84 -2.31 4.82
C GLU A 272 9.04 -3.01 3.45
N ASP A 273 8.00 -3.81 3.15
CA ASP A 273 7.20 -3.86 1.92
C ASP A 273 7.39 -5.01 0.91
N GLN A 274 6.23 -5.59 0.57
CA GLN A 274 5.93 -6.56 -0.50
C GLN A 274 6.39 -8.00 -0.26
N GLU A 275 5.58 -8.75 0.51
CA GLU A 275 5.45 -10.20 0.29
C GLU A 275 4.71 -10.41 -1.04
N ALA A 276 5.43 -10.22 -2.16
CA ALA A 276 5.22 -11.06 -3.32
C ALA A 276 5.55 -12.49 -2.89
N GLU A 277 4.72 -13.43 -3.34
CA GLU A 277 4.87 -14.87 -3.11
C GLU A 277 6.35 -15.27 -3.18
N SER A 278 6.87 -15.88 -2.12
CA SER A 278 8.18 -16.54 -2.17
C SER A 278 8.03 -17.81 -3.00
N GLU A 279 7.83 -17.66 -4.31
CA GLU A 279 8.11 -18.71 -5.25
C GLU A 279 9.62 -18.99 -5.19
N PRO A 280 10.04 -20.27 -5.21
CA PRO A 280 11.45 -20.59 -5.23
C PRO A 280 12.08 -20.04 -6.51
N LEU A 281 12.85 -18.94 -6.39
CA LEU A 281 13.57 -18.35 -7.52
C LEU A 281 14.35 -19.42 -8.32
N PRO A 282 14.26 -19.40 -9.67
CA PRO A 282 14.96 -20.34 -10.54
C PRO A 282 16.48 -20.32 -10.34
N ASP A 283 17.10 -21.49 -10.48
CA ASP A 283 18.54 -21.68 -10.39
C ASP A 283 19.29 -21.07 -11.58
N LEU A 284 20.59 -20.78 -11.38
CA LEU A 284 21.46 -20.15 -12.40
C LEU A 284 21.60 -20.97 -13.69
N LEU A 285 21.49 -22.29 -13.57
CA LEU A 285 21.35 -23.27 -14.63
C LEU A 285 20.47 -24.40 -14.08
N SER A 286 19.86 -25.20 -14.94
CA SER A 286 19.46 -26.52 -14.45
C SER A 286 20.71 -27.35 -14.16
N SER A 287 20.82 -27.82 -12.91
CA SER A 287 21.86 -28.74 -12.48
C SER A 287 21.48 -30.21 -12.73
N ASP A 288 20.26 -30.49 -13.20
CA ASP A 288 19.80 -31.85 -13.46
C ASP A 288 20.09 -32.25 -14.93
N PRO A 289 20.93 -33.29 -15.17
CA PRO A 289 21.29 -33.75 -16.52
C PRO A 289 20.08 -34.17 -17.37
N LYS A 290 18.94 -34.44 -16.72
CA LYS A 290 17.67 -34.83 -17.35
C LYS A 290 17.00 -33.67 -18.10
N ASP A 291 17.41 -32.43 -17.88
CA ASP A 291 16.78 -31.25 -18.48
C ASP A 291 17.23 -30.95 -19.92
N GLY A 292 18.26 -31.66 -20.41
CA GLY A 292 18.68 -31.63 -21.81
C GLY A 292 17.97 -32.64 -22.71
N SER A 293 16.94 -33.33 -22.21
CA SER A 293 16.20 -34.34 -22.98
C SER A 293 14.72 -34.36 -22.61
N VAL A 294 13.89 -34.74 -23.58
CA VAL A 294 12.45 -35.03 -23.40
C VAL A 294 12.20 -36.10 -22.32
N ASP A 295 13.19 -36.94 -22.04
CA ASP A 295 13.10 -38.02 -21.05
C ASP A 295 13.10 -37.53 -19.60
N GLY A 296 13.39 -36.25 -19.36
CA GLY A 296 13.28 -35.62 -18.04
C GLY A 296 11.87 -35.23 -17.63
N VAL A 297 10.90 -35.30 -18.55
CA VAL A 297 9.52 -34.86 -18.34
C VAL A 297 8.74 -35.84 -17.46
N ILE A 298 7.91 -35.31 -16.55
CA ILE A 298 7.08 -36.11 -15.64
C ILE A 298 5.73 -36.37 -16.29
N TYR A 299 5.45 -37.63 -16.63
CA TYR A 299 4.16 -38.07 -17.14
C TYR A 299 3.24 -38.46 -15.97
N SER A 300 1.92 -38.39 -16.19
CA SER A 300 0.97 -38.86 -15.18
C SER A 300 0.97 -40.38 -15.06
N ASP A 301 0.95 -40.86 -13.81
CA ASP A 301 0.77 -42.27 -13.45
C ASP A 301 -0.63 -42.80 -13.84
N THR A 302 -1.59 -41.89 -14.07
CA THR A 302 -2.97 -42.22 -14.45
C THR A 302 -3.16 -42.43 -15.95
N LEU A 303 -2.16 -42.15 -16.77
CA LEU A 303 -2.23 -42.34 -18.23
C LEU A 303 -1.90 -43.78 -18.62
N SER A 304 -2.64 -44.30 -19.60
CA SER A 304 -2.28 -45.58 -20.23
C SER A 304 -0.93 -45.50 -20.95
N GLY A 305 -0.24 -46.63 -21.09
CA GLY A 305 1.06 -46.68 -21.79
C GLY A 305 1.01 -46.15 -23.23
N GLN A 306 -0.14 -46.28 -23.90
CA GLN A 306 -0.34 -45.71 -25.24
C GLN A 306 -0.45 -44.17 -25.21
N GLN A 307 -1.14 -43.61 -24.23
CA GLN A 307 -1.25 -42.16 -24.05
C GLN A 307 0.10 -41.53 -23.71
N GLN A 308 0.90 -42.17 -22.85
CA GLN A 308 2.26 -41.72 -22.56
C GLN A 308 3.14 -41.72 -23.82
N ALA A 309 3.03 -42.77 -24.65
CA ALA A 309 3.76 -42.85 -25.92
C ALA A 309 3.35 -41.74 -26.92
N ASP A 310 2.07 -41.40 -26.99
CA ASP A 310 1.58 -40.32 -27.85
C ASP A 310 2.10 -38.94 -27.40
N CYS A 311 2.09 -38.65 -26.09
CA CYS A 311 2.70 -37.43 -25.56
C CYS A 311 4.20 -37.37 -25.86
N ARG A 312 4.93 -38.47 -25.65
CA ARG A 312 6.36 -38.54 -25.96
C ARG A 312 6.64 -38.27 -27.44
N ARG A 313 5.81 -38.81 -28.35
CA ARG A 313 5.91 -38.56 -29.79
C ARG A 313 5.71 -37.10 -30.16
N VAL A 314 4.82 -36.39 -29.47
CA VAL A 314 4.62 -34.94 -29.67
C VAL A 314 5.82 -34.15 -29.15
N LEU A 315 6.31 -34.46 -27.96
CA LEU A 315 7.46 -33.75 -27.35
C LEU A 315 8.76 -33.97 -28.15
N GLN A 316 8.97 -35.17 -28.68
CA GLN A 316 10.11 -35.50 -29.56
C GLN A 316 10.11 -34.75 -30.89
N GLN A 317 8.99 -34.14 -31.32
CA GLN A 317 8.98 -33.26 -32.49
C GLN A 317 9.67 -31.91 -32.20
N PHE A 318 9.88 -31.58 -30.93
CA PHE A 318 10.44 -30.30 -30.49
C PHE A 318 11.61 -30.48 -29.51
N PRO A 319 12.67 -31.23 -29.88
CA PRO A 319 13.78 -31.53 -28.96
C PRO A 319 14.56 -30.26 -28.55
N GLU A 320 14.62 -29.26 -29.43
CA GLU A 320 15.34 -27.99 -29.20
C GLU A 320 14.76 -27.15 -28.05
N LEU A 321 13.50 -27.39 -27.66
CA LEU A 321 12.87 -26.71 -26.52
C LEU A 321 13.46 -27.16 -25.17
N PHE A 322 13.91 -28.40 -25.09
CA PHE A 322 14.39 -29.04 -23.85
C PHE A 322 15.91 -28.89 -23.78
N SER A 323 16.35 -27.66 -23.54
CA SER A 323 17.76 -27.29 -23.45
C SER A 323 18.16 -26.94 -22.01
N LEU A 324 19.37 -27.34 -21.64
CA LEU A 324 20.04 -26.92 -20.41
C LEU A 324 20.43 -25.45 -20.43
N THR A 325 20.62 -24.89 -21.64
CA THR A 325 20.95 -23.48 -21.83
C THR A 325 19.67 -22.68 -22.11
N PRO A 326 19.44 -21.57 -21.40
CA PRO A 326 18.30 -20.71 -21.66
C PRO A 326 18.35 -20.15 -23.08
N GLY A 327 17.24 -20.27 -23.81
CA GLY A 327 17.05 -19.66 -25.12
C GLY A 327 17.04 -18.14 -25.05
N GLN A 328 17.00 -17.49 -26.21
CA GLN A 328 16.91 -16.04 -26.30
C GLN A 328 15.74 -15.65 -27.19
N THR A 329 14.73 -15.01 -26.59
CA THR A 329 13.60 -14.52 -27.36
C THR A 329 13.96 -13.27 -28.15
N HIS A 330 13.32 -13.12 -29.32
CA HIS A 330 13.41 -11.95 -30.18
C HIS A 330 12.16 -11.06 -30.10
N LEU A 331 11.11 -11.50 -29.40
CA LEU A 331 9.81 -10.83 -29.38
C LEU A 331 9.80 -9.57 -28.51
N CYS A 332 10.61 -9.51 -27.46
CA CYS A 332 10.68 -8.37 -26.57
C CYS A 332 12.05 -8.15 -25.94
N THR A 333 12.29 -6.92 -25.50
CA THR A 333 13.43 -6.53 -24.66
C THR A 333 12.93 -5.87 -23.39
N HIS A 334 13.66 -6.03 -22.28
CA HIS A 334 13.35 -5.38 -21.01
C HIS A 334 14.03 -4.01 -20.90
N ASP A 335 13.26 -2.99 -20.56
CA ASP A 335 13.75 -1.63 -20.31
C ASP A 335 13.54 -1.23 -18.84
N VAL A 336 14.41 -0.34 -18.36
CA VAL A 336 14.39 0.21 -16.99
C VAL A 336 14.29 1.72 -17.10
N ASP A 337 13.07 2.26 -17.18
CA ASP A 337 12.83 3.70 -17.25
C ASP A 337 12.95 4.35 -15.85
N THR A 338 13.99 5.16 -15.68
CA THR A 338 14.30 5.93 -14.47
C THR A 338 13.95 7.42 -14.59
N GLY A 339 13.38 7.84 -15.72
CA GLY A 339 13.19 9.25 -16.09
C GLY A 339 14.49 10.06 -15.98
N ASP A 340 14.40 11.28 -15.45
CA ASP A 340 15.53 12.19 -15.26
C ASP A 340 16.30 11.93 -13.94
N SER A 341 16.17 10.73 -13.36
CA SER A 341 16.79 10.42 -12.07
C SER A 341 18.29 10.13 -12.21
N MET A 342 19.08 10.67 -11.29
CA MET A 342 20.53 10.45 -11.25
C MET A 342 20.90 8.99 -10.92
N PRO A 343 22.06 8.48 -11.39
CA PRO A 343 22.53 7.14 -11.06
C PRO A 343 22.61 6.86 -9.55
N VAL A 344 22.00 5.76 -9.13
CA VAL A 344 22.05 5.29 -7.75
C VAL A 344 23.29 4.42 -7.57
N LYS A 345 24.19 4.85 -6.70
CA LYS A 345 25.41 4.12 -6.33
C LYS A 345 25.34 3.67 -4.89
N ASN A 346 25.20 2.37 -4.70
CA ASN A 346 25.22 1.73 -3.39
C ASN A 346 26.60 1.08 -3.14
N ASN A 347 27.08 1.18 -1.91
CA ASN A 347 28.35 0.57 -1.53
C ASN A 347 28.22 -0.96 -1.43
N ILE A 348 29.30 -1.66 -1.79
CA ILE A 348 29.42 -3.11 -1.66
C ILE A 348 29.35 -3.50 -0.17
N PHE A 349 28.60 -4.55 0.15
CA PHE A 349 28.59 -5.10 1.50
C PHE A 349 29.93 -5.77 1.83
N ARG A 350 30.40 -5.62 3.06
CA ARG A 350 31.57 -6.36 3.54
C ARG A 350 31.20 -7.83 3.68
N GLN A 351 31.95 -8.70 3.01
CA GLN A 351 31.72 -10.15 2.98
C GLN A 351 32.96 -10.91 3.48
N SER A 352 32.76 -12.12 4.01
CA SER A 352 33.84 -13.03 4.39
C SER A 352 34.51 -13.64 3.16
N ASP A 353 35.75 -14.09 3.30
CA ASP A 353 36.55 -14.54 2.14
C ASP A 353 35.96 -15.79 1.46
N HIS A 354 35.33 -16.71 2.20
CA HIS A 354 34.59 -17.83 1.63
C HIS A 354 33.42 -17.37 0.73
N VAL A 355 32.70 -16.33 1.15
CA VAL A 355 31.57 -15.77 0.38
C VAL A 355 32.09 -15.06 -0.87
N LYS A 356 33.23 -14.35 -0.77
CA LYS A 356 33.88 -13.73 -1.94
C LYS A 356 34.27 -14.77 -2.98
N GLU A 357 34.86 -15.89 -2.58
CA GLU A 357 35.24 -16.95 -3.52
C GLU A 357 34.02 -17.54 -4.24
N SER A 358 32.92 -17.76 -3.51
CA SER A 358 31.65 -18.21 -4.11
C SER A 358 31.09 -17.19 -5.12
N ILE A 359 31.21 -15.88 -4.83
CA ILE A 359 30.83 -14.82 -5.77
C ILE A 359 31.72 -14.86 -7.03
N LYS A 360 33.03 -15.05 -6.89
CA LYS A 360 33.95 -15.11 -8.03
C LYS A 360 33.59 -16.25 -8.97
N VAL A 361 33.36 -17.45 -8.42
CA VAL A 361 32.98 -18.63 -9.20
C VAL A 361 31.69 -18.36 -9.99
N GLU A 362 30.68 -17.78 -9.34
CA GLU A 362 29.40 -17.52 -10.01
C GLU A 362 29.50 -16.40 -11.07
N VAL A 363 30.28 -15.36 -10.80
CA VAL A 363 30.54 -14.28 -11.78
C VAL A 363 31.29 -14.83 -12.98
N HIS A 364 32.29 -15.69 -12.78
CA HIS A 364 33.03 -16.30 -13.89
C HIS A 364 32.12 -17.14 -14.79
N LYS A 365 31.29 -17.97 -14.17
CA LYS A 365 30.28 -18.78 -14.87
C LYS A 365 29.29 -17.90 -15.66
N MET A 366 28.82 -16.80 -15.07
CA MET A 366 27.91 -15.88 -15.77
C MET A 366 28.60 -15.14 -16.94
N LEU A 367 29.90 -14.85 -16.84
CA LEU A 367 30.70 -14.27 -17.93
C LEU A 367 30.88 -15.27 -19.08
N GLU A 368 31.22 -16.52 -18.78
CA GLU A 368 31.36 -17.59 -19.79
C GLU A 368 30.04 -17.82 -20.55
N LEU A 369 28.91 -17.76 -19.86
CA LEU A 369 27.57 -17.89 -20.44
C LEU A 369 27.08 -16.62 -21.16
N GLY A 370 27.83 -15.51 -21.10
CA GLY A 370 27.43 -14.23 -21.70
C GLY A 370 26.21 -13.56 -21.06
N VAL A 371 25.83 -13.96 -19.85
CA VAL A 371 24.71 -13.39 -19.07
C VAL A 371 25.06 -11.99 -18.53
N ILE A 372 26.34 -11.78 -18.25
CA ILE A 372 26.89 -10.51 -17.79
C ILE A 372 28.10 -10.10 -18.62
N GLU A 373 28.41 -8.82 -18.63
CA GLU A 373 29.61 -8.24 -19.25
C GLU A 373 30.26 -7.23 -18.29
N ARG A 374 31.55 -6.94 -18.48
CA ARG A 374 32.24 -5.88 -17.72
C ARG A 374 31.60 -4.53 -18.01
N SER A 375 31.46 -3.70 -16.99
CA SER A 375 30.78 -2.40 -17.09
C SER A 375 31.57 -1.30 -16.40
N ASP A 376 31.54 -0.10 -16.99
CA ASP A 376 32.01 1.16 -16.42
C ASP A 376 30.83 2.08 -16.03
N SER A 377 29.66 1.49 -15.78
CA SER A 377 28.43 2.21 -15.49
C SER A 377 28.55 3.11 -14.25
N PRO A 378 27.88 4.28 -14.25
CA PRO A 378 27.75 5.09 -13.04
C PRO A 378 26.79 4.51 -12.00
N TRP A 379 25.98 3.50 -12.36
CA TRP A 379 25.06 2.81 -11.46
C TRP A 379 25.78 1.67 -10.73
N ALA A 380 25.46 1.44 -9.45
CA ALA A 380 26.00 0.29 -8.74
C ALA A 380 25.04 -0.25 -7.70
N SER A 381 24.66 -1.52 -7.86
CA SER A 381 23.95 -2.30 -6.85
C SER A 381 24.87 -3.32 -6.18
N PRO A 382 24.74 -3.57 -4.86
CA PRO A 382 25.55 -4.55 -4.15
C PRO A 382 24.99 -5.96 -4.34
N VAL A 383 25.87 -6.95 -4.24
CA VAL A 383 25.52 -8.37 -4.32
C VAL A 383 25.30 -8.96 -2.93
N VAL A 384 24.28 -9.81 -2.81
CA VAL A 384 23.94 -10.58 -1.61
C VAL A 384 23.84 -12.05 -1.99
N LEU A 385 24.54 -12.92 -1.25
CA LEU A 385 24.37 -14.36 -1.39
C LEU A 385 23.34 -14.88 -0.40
N VAL A 386 22.32 -15.60 -0.88
CA VAL A 386 21.24 -16.16 -0.05
C VAL A 386 21.29 -17.69 -0.13
N PRO A 387 21.33 -18.44 0.98
CA PRO A 387 21.34 -19.90 0.93
C PRO A 387 20.04 -20.44 0.31
N LYS A 388 20.13 -21.46 -0.55
CA LYS A 388 18.97 -22.20 -1.05
C LYS A 388 18.31 -22.96 0.12
N PRO A 389 16.98 -23.02 0.18
CA PRO A 389 16.25 -23.78 1.21
C PRO A 389 16.41 -25.30 1.06
N HIS A 390 16.78 -25.80 -0.12
CA HIS A 390 17.01 -27.23 -0.36
C HIS A 390 18.51 -27.53 -0.43
N THR A 391 18.96 -28.43 0.44
CA THR A 391 20.33 -28.92 0.51
C THR A 391 20.40 -30.24 -0.27
N LYS A 392 21.04 -30.25 -1.44
CA LYS A 392 21.57 -31.52 -2.00
C LYS A 392 22.97 -31.73 -1.38
N ASP A 393 23.22 -32.91 -0.82
CA ASP A 393 24.55 -33.37 -0.36
C ASP A 393 25.23 -32.60 0.79
N GLY A 394 24.46 -32.00 1.72
CA GLY A 394 25.01 -31.36 2.92
C GLY A 394 25.78 -30.04 2.68
N LYS A 395 26.00 -29.64 1.42
CA LYS A 395 26.50 -28.32 1.03
C LYS A 395 25.32 -27.36 0.83
N LYS A 396 25.28 -26.27 1.59
CA LYS A 396 24.34 -25.17 1.38
C LYS A 396 24.69 -24.47 0.06
N GLU A 397 23.94 -24.77 -1.00
CA GLU A 397 24.08 -24.09 -2.27
C GLU A 397 23.64 -22.62 -2.12
N MET A 398 24.43 -21.67 -2.60
CA MET A 398 24.18 -20.22 -2.40
C MET A 398 23.60 -19.61 -3.67
N ARG A 399 22.60 -18.73 -3.54
CA ARG A 399 21.98 -17.97 -4.64
C ARG A 399 22.63 -16.61 -4.79
N PHE A 400 22.98 -16.26 -6.02
CA PHE A 400 23.47 -14.93 -6.38
C PHE A 400 22.31 -13.96 -6.57
N CYS A 401 22.15 -12.99 -5.65
CA CYS A 401 21.12 -11.96 -5.72
C CYS A 401 21.76 -10.57 -5.78
N VAL A 402 21.20 -9.68 -6.60
CA VAL A 402 21.59 -8.27 -6.65
C VAL A 402 20.52 -7.43 -5.99
N ASP A 403 20.93 -6.54 -5.08
CA ASP A 403 20.00 -5.66 -4.36
C ASP A 403 19.63 -4.45 -5.23
N TYR A 404 18.54 -4.59 -5.98
CA TYR A 404 17.97 -3.53 -6.81
C TYR A 404 17.00 -2.61 -6.06
N ARG A 405 16.87 -2.67 -4.72
CA ARG A 405 15.91 -1.79 -4.01
C ARG A 405 16.13 -0.31 -4.29
N GLY A 406 17.40 0.12 -4.33
CA GLY A 406 17.77 1.50 -4.70
C GLY A 406 17.31 1.86 -6.11
N LEU A 407 17.59 1.00 -7.09
CA LEU A 407 17.16 1.18 -8.49
C LEU A 407 15.63 1.17 -8.62
N ASN A 408 14.95 0.18 -8.03
CA ASN A 408 13.51 0.01 -8.08
C ASN A 408 12.73 1.21 -7.50
N SER A 409 13.33 1.95 -6.56
CA SER A 409 12.73 3.16 -5.97
C SER A 409 12.63 4.32 -6.97
N VAL A 410 13.56 4.39 -7.94
CA VAL A 410 13.60 5.42 -8.99
C VAL A 410 13.01 4.96 -10.32
N THR A 411 12.83 3.65 -10.52
CA THR A 411 12.20 3.08 -11.71
C THR A 411 10.70 3.36 -11.74
N LYS A 412 10.21 3.94 -12.84
CA LYS A 412 8.78 4.16 -13.10
C LYS A 412 8.05 2.82 -13.14
N THR A 413 6.94 2.72 -12.44
CA THR A 413 6.16 1.46 -12.38
C THR A 413 5.47 1.19 -13.72
N ASP A 414 5.69 -0.01 -14.27
CA ASP A 414 4.92 -0.53 -15.40
C ASP A 414 3.62 -1.15 -14.89
N ALA A 415 2.48 -0.68 -15.40
CA ALA A 415 1.14 -1.09 -14.97
C ALA A 415 0.51 -2.13 -15.92
N HIS A 416 1.33 -2.97 -16.57
CA HIS A 416 0.81 -4.07 -17.40
C HIS A 416 -0.16 -4.97 -16.61
N PRO A 417 -1.33 -5.29 -17.16
CA PRO A 417 -2.32 -6.09 -16.44
C PRO A 417 -1.81 -7.51 -16.23
N ILE A 418 -1.68 -7.90 -14.97
CA ILE A 418 -1.44 -9.30 -14.57
C ILE A 418 -2.80 -9.93 -14.28
N PRO A 419 -3.14 -11.07 -14.90
CA PRO A 419 -4.39 -11.76 -14.65
C PRO A 419 -4.51 -12.16 -13.17
N ARG A 420 -5.73 -12.20 -12.64
CA ARG A 420 -5.93 -12.64 -11.26
C ARG A 420 -5.74 -14.15 -11.18
N ALA A 421 -4.93 -14.61 -10.21
CA ALA A 421 -4.69 -16.04 -9.96
C ALA A 421 -6.00 -16.85 -9.89
N ASP A 422 -6.99 -16.31 -9.19
CA ASP A 422 -8.35 -16.83 -9.08
C ASP A 422 -8.99 -17.19 -10.44
N GLU A 423 -8.90 -16.30 -11.43
CA GLU A 423 -9.50 -16.49 -12.75
C GLU A 423 -8.78 -17.60 -13.54
N LEU A 424 -7.46 -17.73 -13.33
CA LEU A 424 -6.68 -18.78 -13.99
C LEU A 424 -6.98 -20.14 -13.38
N ILE A 425 -7.07 -20.21 -12.05
CA ILE A 425 -7.42 -21.42 -11.30
C ILE A 425 -8.80 -21.93 -11.72
N ASP A 426 -9.78 -21.04 -11.86
CA ASP A 426 -11.14 -21.42 -12.25
C ASP A 426 -11.18 -22.01 -13.69
N LYS A 427 -10.39 -21.46 -14.63
CA LYS A 427 -10.26 -22.02 -15.99
C LYS A 427 -9.63 -23.41 -16.00
N LEU A 428 -8.58 -23.60 -15.20
CA LEU A 428 -7.84 -24.86 -15.09
C LEU A 428 -8.67 -25.95 -14.39
N GLY A 429 -9.47 -25.57 -13.39
CA GLY A 429 -10.23 -26.50 -12.56
C GLY A 429 -11.25 -27.33 -13.34
N ALA A 430 -11.83 -26.79 -14.42
CA ALA A 430 -12.82 -27.49 -15.24
C ALA A 430 -12.22 -28.58 -16.15
N ALA A 431 -10.90 -28.60 -16.34
CA ALA A 431 -10.25 -29.51 -17.27
C ALA A 431 -10.00 -30.90 -16.68
N LYS A 432 -9.98 -31.90 -17.57
CA LYS A 432 -9.70 -33.31 -17.24
C LYS A 432 -8.23 -33.67 -17.46
N PHE A 433 -7.59 -33.05 -18.46
CA PHE A 433 -6.18 -33.26 -18.78
C PHE A 433 -5.44 -31.93 -18.67
N LEU A 434 -4.43 -31.92 -17.83
CA LEU A 434 -3.64 -30.74 -17.48
C LEU A 434 -2.16 -31.01 -17.73
N SER A 435 -1.49 -30.06 -18.37
CA SER A 435 -0.06 -30.10 -18.58
C SER A 435 0.55 -28.76 -18.20
N THR A 436 1.62 -28.76 -17.42
CA THR A 436 2.33 -27.55 -16.99
C THR A 436 3.77 -27.56 -17.50
N PHE A 437 4.22 -26.37 -17.92
CA PHE A 437 5.56 -26.12 -18.43
C PHE A 437 6.21 -25.01 -17.59
N ASP A 438 7.42 -25.28 -17.10
CA ASP A 438 8.28 -24.33 -16.39
C ASP A 438 9.41 -23.92 -17.34
N LEU A 439 9.65 -22.61 -17.48
CA LEU A 439 10.66 -22.09 -18.39
C LEU A 439 12.06 -22.12 -17.75
N THR A 440 13.07 -22.55 -18.50
CA THR A 440 14.46 -22.64 -18.01
C THR A 440 15.01 -21.24 -17.75
N ALA A 441 15.06 -20.83 -16.49
CA ALA A 441 15.49 -19.48 -16.08
C ALA A 441 14.77 -18.38 -16.89
N GLY A 442 13.43 -18.42 -16.93
CA GLY A 442 12.57 -17.61 -17.81
C GLY A 442 13.01 -16.16 -18.01
N TYR A 443 13.24 -15.41 -16.94
CA TYR A 443 13.69 -14.01 -17.02
C TYR A 443 14.94 -13.81 -17.89
N ARG A 444 15.90 -14.74 -17.84
CA ARG A 444 17.18 -14.63 -18.57
C ARG A 444 17.06 -14.91 -20.06
N GLN A 445 15.90 -15.38 -20.52
CA GLN A 445 15.64 -15.56 -21.94
C GLN A 445 15.27 -14.25 -22.64
N ILE A 446 15.01 -13.17 -21.86
CA ILE A 446 14.68 -11.83 -22.36
C ILE A 446 15.93 -10.95 -22.32
N LYS A 447 16.25 -10.30 -23.43
CA LYS A 447 17.38 -9.37 -23.53
C LYS A 447 17.10 -8.05 -22.85
N MET A 448 18.13 -7.46 -22.25
CA MET A 448 18.07 -6.07 -21.79
C MET A 448 18.16 -5.11 -22.98
N ALA A 449 17.38 -4.03 -22.95
CA ALA A 449 17.52 -2.92 -23.88
C ALA A 449 18.93 -2.29 -23.72
N PRO A 450 19.60 -1.84 -24.80
CA PRO A 450 20.98 -1.34 -24.73
C PRO A 450 21.20 -0.25 -23.68
N GLY A 451 20.29 0.71 -23.55
CA GLY A 451 20.35 1.78 -22.54
C GLY A 451 19.92 1.37 -21.13
N ALA A 452 19.31 0.20 -20.97
CA ALA A 452 18.90 -0.33 -19.67
C ALA A 452 20.00 -1.19 -19.02
N LYS A 453 20.92 -1.75 -19.82
CA LYS A 453 22.04 -2.57 -19.33
C LYS A 453 22.85 -1.85 -18.25
N GLU A 454 23.25 -0.60 -18.50
CA GLU A 454 24.04 0.19 -17.56
C GLU A 454 23.36 0.32 -16.18
N LYS A 455 22.03 0.37 -16.14
CA LYS A 455 21.25 0.54 -14.89
C LYS A 455 21.24 -0.71 -14.04
N THR A 456 21.45 -1.87 -14.65
CA THR A 456 21.57 -3.17 -13.96
C THR A 456 22.98 -3.44 -13.43
N ALA A 457 23.87 -2.45 -13.49
CA ALA A 457 25.25 -2.65 -13.08
C ALA A 457 25.36 -2.94 -11.57
N PHE A 458 26.19 -3.92 -11.24
CA PHE A 458 26.46 -4.37 -9.89
C PHE A 458 27.96 -4.46 -9.63
N SER A 459 28.35 -4.26 -8.38
CA SER A 459 29.75 -4.27 -7.98
C SER A 459 30.05 -5.46 -7.07
N THR A 460 31.13 -6.17 -7.37
CA THR A 460 31.71 -7.22 -6.53
C THR A 460 33.11 -6.78 -6.09
N PRO A 461 33.72 -7.45 -5.10
CA PRO A 461 35.11 -7.15 -4.69
C PRO A 461 36.13 -7.22 -5.83
N ASP A 462 35.87 -8.02 -6.87
CA ASP A 462 36.79 -8.28 -7.97
C ASP A 462 36.47 -7.50 -9.26
N GLY A 463 35.39 -6.71 -9.28
CA GLY A 463 35.08 -5.89 -10.45
C GLY A 463 33.66 -5.34 -10.49
N HIS A 464 33.36 -4.72 -11.63
CA HIS A 464 32.08 -4.12 -11.92
C HIS A 464 31.51 -4.70 -13.22
N TYR A 465 30.24 -5.10 -13.17
CA TYR A 465 29.59 -5.89 -14.21
C TYR A 465 28.15 -5.41 -14.42
N GLN A 466 27.61 -5.65 -15.61
CA GLN A 466 26.20 -5.37 -15.93
C GLN A 466 25.55 -6.57 -16.62
N PHE A 467 24.23 -6.67 -16.56
CA PHE A 467 23.50 -7.77 -17.18
C PHE A 467 23.17 -7.50 -18.64
N THR A 468 23.34 -8.51 -19.49
CA THR A 468 22.95 -8.49 -20.92
C THR A 468 21.52 -8.99 -21.12
N VAL A 469 21.06 -9.83 -20.21
CA VAL A 469 19.71 -10.43 -20.15
C VAL A 469 19.02 -10.01 -18.85
N MET A 470 17.69 -10.09 -18.79
CA MET A 470 16.94 -9.55 -17.67
C MET A 470 17.27 -10.30 -16.35
N PRO A 471 17.84 -9.61 -15.34
CA PRO A 471 18.12 -10.21 -14.05
C PRO A 471 16.87 -10.25 -13.17
N PHE A 472 16.90 -11.14 -12.19
CA PHE A 472 15.91 -11.16 -11.11
C PHE A 472 16.01 -9.91 -10.22
N GLY A 473 14.89 -9.53 -9.62
CA GLY A 473 14.82 -8.45 -8.62
C GLY A 473 14.50 -7.07 -9.20
N LEU A 474 14.35 -6.93 -10.53
CA LEU A 474 13.89 -5.69 -11.14
C LEU A 474 12.36 -5.54 -10.99
N LYS A 475 11.93 -4.33 -10.64
CA LYS A 475 10.52 -3.99 -10.36
C LYS A 475 9.53 -4.35 -11.48
N ASN A 476 9.90 -4.08 -12.73
CA ASN A 476 9.02 -4.28 -13.88
C ASN A 476 9.28 -5.59 -14.64
N ALA A 477 10.16 -6.45 -14.12
CA ALA A 477 10.49 -7.73 -14.76
C ALA A 477 9.24 -8.64 -14.91
N PRO A 478 8.38 -8.83 -13.89
CA PRO A 478 7.18 -9.65 -14.02
C PRO A 478 6.20 -9.12 -15.08
N ALA A 479 6.04 -7.79 -15.17
CA ALA A 479 5.18 -7.15 -16.17
C ALA A 479 5.68 -7.38 -17.60
N THR A 480 6.98 -7.26 -17.82
CA THR A 480 7.61 -7.53 -19.12
C THR A 480 7.45 -9.00 -19.50
N PHE A 481 7.63 -9.90 -18.54
CA PHE A 481 7.48 -11.33 -18.73
C PHE A 481 6.04 -11.70 -19.11
N GLN A 482 5.05 -11.21 -18.35
CA GLN A 482 3.64 -11.46 -18.65
C GLN A 482 3.25 -10.94 -20.04
N ARG A 483 3.82 -9.82 -20.49
CA ARG A 483 3.60 -9.28 -21.84
C ARG A 483 4.14 -10.22 -22.92
N LEU A 484 5.35 -10.75 -22.73
CA LEU A 484 5.92 -11.76 -23.64
C LEU A 484 5.00 -12.97 -23.72
N VAL A 485 4.60 -13.52 -22.57
CA VAL A 485 3.77 -14.73 -22.54
C VAL A 485 2.41 -14.49 -23.20
N ASN A 486 1.78 -13.34 -22.98
CA ASN A 486 0.55 -12.97 -23.68
C ASN A 486 0.74 -12.88 -25.20
N GLN A 487 1.89 -12.43 -25.69
CA GLN A 487 2.20 -12.41 -27.13
C GLN A 487 2.44 -13.83 -27.68
N VAL A 488 3.11 -14.70 -26.92
CA VAL A 488 3.37 -16.09 -27.32
C VAL A 488 2.08 -16.91 -27.36
N LEU A 489 1.18 -16.71 -26.39
CA LEU A 489 -0.09 -17.42 -26.30
C LEU A 489 -1.24 -16.72 -27.05
N ALA A 490 -0.95 -15.67 -27.81
CA ALA A 490 -1.95 -14.94 -28.57
C ALA A 490 -2.68 -15.88 -29.53
N GLY A 491 -4.01 -15.99 -29.38
CA GLY A 491 -4.85 -16.90 -30.15
C GLY A 491 -4.93 -18.34 -29.61
N LEU A 492 -4.29 -18.65 -28.49
CA LEU A 492 -4.32 -19.96 -27.81
C LEU A 492 -4.99 -19.91 -26.42
N GLU A 493 -5.59 -18.76 -26.05
CA GLU A 493 -6.18 -18.49 -24.72
C GLU A 493 -7.35 -19.40 -24.35
N ALA A 494 -7.95 -20.08 -25.32
CA ALA A 494 -9.07 -20.99 -25.12
C ALA A 494 -8.68 -22.29 -24.38
N PHE A 495 -7.42 -22.72 -24.50
CA PHE A 495 -6.92 -23.99 -23.96
C PHE A 495 -5.54 -23.87 -23.30
N SER A 496 -5.02 -22.65 -23.18
CA SER A 496 -3.77 -22.37 -22.49
C SER A 496 -3.92 -21.12 -21.64
N THR A 497 -3.24 -21.13 -20.50
CA THR A 497 -3.14 -20.00 -19.59
C THR A 497 -1.73 -19.94 -19.06
N ALA A 498 -1.30 -18.75 -18.65
CA ALA A 498 -0.02 -18.62 -18.01
C ALA A 498 -0.01 -17.50 -16.99
N TYR A 499 0.79 -17.71 -15.95
CA TYR A 499 1.06 -16.74 -14.92
C TYR A 499 2.57 -16.67 -14.75
N LEU A 500 3.17 -15.56 -15.21
CA LEU A 500 4.62 -15.43 -15.25
C LEU A 500 5.28 -16.65 -15.91
N ASP A 501 6.19 -17.33 -15.22
CA ASP A 501 6.98 -18.46 -15.73
C ASP A 501 6.19 -19.77 -15.86
N ASP A 502 5.02 -19.88 -15.23
CA ASP A 502 4.18 -21.09 -15.21
C ASP A 502 3.16 -21.06 -16.35
N ILE A 503 3.37 -21.91 -17.35
CA ILE A 503 2.45 -22.07 -18.49
C ILE A 503 1.67 -23.36 -18.30
N ALA A 504 0.34 -23.29 -18.34
CA ALA A 504 -0.53 -24.44 -18.24
C ALA A 504 -1.40 -24.61 -19.50
N VAL A 505 -1.49 -25.86 -19.97
CA VAL A 505 -2.34 -26.30 -21.07
C VAL A 505 -3.40 -27.23 -20.51
N PHE A 506 -4.65 -26.98 -20.87
CA PHE A 506 -5.79 -27.67 -20.27
C PHE A 506 -6.79 -28.10 -21.33
N SER A 507 -7.41 -29.27 -21.17
CA SER A 507 -8.33 -29.84 -22.16
C SER A 507 -9.34 -30.80 -21.54
N SER A 508 -10.49 -30.96 -22.21
CA SER A 508 -11.58 -31.85 -21.78
C SER A 508 -11.45 -33.26 -22.36
N THR A 509 -10.85 -33.40 -23.54
CA THR A 509 -10.62 -34.70 -24.21
C THR A 509 -9.14 -34.94 -24.46
N TRP A 510 -8.75 -36.21 -24.59
CA TRP A 510 -7.36 -36.61 -24.81
C TRP A 510 -6.83 -36.19 -26.19
N LEU A 511 -7.62 -36.37 -27.24
CA LEU A 511 -7.22 -36.03 -28.61
C LEU A 511 -7.01 -34.52 -28.77
N ASP A 512 -7.91 -33.72 -28.22
CA ASP A 512 -7.76 -32.26 -28.22
C ASP A 512 -6.51 -31.84 -27.43
N HIS A 513 -6.22 -32.53 -26.31
CA HIS A 513 -5.03 -32.25 -25.51
C HIS A 513 -3.73 -32.39 -26.32
N LEU A 514 -3.59 -33.44 -27.12
CA LEU A 514 -2.42 -33.63 -27.98
C LEU A 514 -2.27 -32.51 -29.02
N VAL A 515 -3.39 -32.07 -29.62
CA VAL A 515 -3.41 -30.96 -30.58
C VAL A 515 -3.03 -29.65 -29.90
N HIS A 516 -3.59 -29.38 -28.72
CA HIS A 516 -3.30 -28.20 -27.92
C HIS A 516 -1.83 -28.14 -27.49
N LEU A 517 -1.29 -29.26 -26.98
CA LEU A 517 0.13 -29.40 -26.65
C LEU A 517 1.02 -29.05 -27.84
N LYS A 518 0.74 -29.63 -29.02
CA LYS A 518 1.51 -29.36 -30.23
C LYS A 518 1.48 -27.88 -30.63
N LYS A 519 0.33 -27.21 -30.51
CA LYS A 519 0.18 -25.77 -30.82
C LYS A 519 0.97 -24.90 -29.84
N VAL A 520 0.89 -25.17 -28.53
CA VAL A 520 1.62 -24.41 -27.51
C VAL A 520 3.12 -24.62 -27.63
N LEU A 521 3.60 -25.86 -27.81
CA LEU A 521 5.02 -26.14 -28.01
C LEU A 521 5.58 -25.44 -29.26
N LYS A 522 4.82 -25.45 -30.37
CA LYS A 522 5.20 -24.72 -31.58
C LYS A 522 5.30 -23.21 -31.33
N ALA A 523 4.37 -22.62 -30.57
CA ALA A 523 4.40 -21.21 -30.23
C ALA A 523 5.66 -20.88 -29.39
N LEU A 524 5.96 -21.69 -28.36
CA LEU A 524 7.17 -21.54 -27.54
C LEU A 524 8.45 -21.66 -28.36
N GLN A 525 8.50 -22.61 -29.30
CA GLN A 525 9.67 -22.78 -30.19
C GLN A 525 9.83 -21.56 -31.10
N SER A 526 8.73 -21.10 -31.70
CA SER A 526 8.75 -19.91 -32.57
C SER A 526 9.17 -18.64 -31.83
N ALA A 527 8.93 -18.57 -30.51
CA ALA A 527 9.36 -17.47 -29.66
C ALA A 527 10.84 -17.56 -29.23
N GLY A 528 11.51 -18.69 -29.48
CA GLY A 528 12.89 -18.95 -29.05
C GLY A 528 13.02 -19.24 -27.56
N LEU A 529 11.97 -19.75 -26.92
CA LEU A 529 11.95 -20.06 -25.49
C LEU A 529 12.39 -21.50 -25.19
N SER A 530 12.99 -21.71 -24.03
CA SER A 530 13.43 -23.01 -23.53
C SER A 530 12.70 -23.43 -22.27
N ILE A 531 12.41 -24.72 -22.17
CA ILE A 531 11.57 -25.33 -21.14
C ILE A 531 12.43 -26.26 -20.27
N LYS A 532 12.16 -26.28 -18.97
CA LYS A 532 12.84 -27.12 -18.00
C LYS A 532 12.13 -28.46 -17.84
N ALA A 533 12.68 -29.52 -18.43
CA ALA A 533 12.02 -30.83 -18.51
C ALA A 533 11.63 -31.42 -17.14
N SER A 534 12.52 -31.37 -16.15
CA SER A 534 12.36 -31.96 -14.79
C SER A 534 11.20 -31.40 -13.99
N LYS A 535 10.72 -30.21 -14.36
CA LYS A 535 9.59 -29.56 -13.71
C LYS A 535 8.31 -29.59 -14.54
N CYS A 536 8.38 -30.05 -15.78
CA CYS A 536 7.21 -30.19 -16.64
C CYS A 536 6.39 -31.40 -16.23
N GLN A 537 5.09 -31.20 -16.05
CA GLN A 537 4.14 -32.25 -15.75
C GLN A 537 3.17 -32.37 -16.92
N ILE A 538 3.06 -33.54 -17.54
CA ILE A 538 2.26 -33.73 -18.76
C ILE A 538 1.11 -34.71 -18.54
N GLY A 539 -0.09 -34.28 -18.96
CA GLY A 539 -1.32 -35.09 -19.00
C GLY A 539 -1.82 -35.56 -17.64
N GLN A 540 -1.66 -34.74 -16.61
CA GLN A 540 -2.12 -35.00 -15.25
C GLN A 540 -3.63 -34.76 -15.11
N GLY A 541 -4.29 -35.54 -14.25
CA GLY A 541 -5.67 -35.26 -13.83
C GLY A 541 -5.79 -34.10 -12.84
N THR A 542 -4.73 -33.88 -12.04
CA THR A 542 -4.62 -32.76 -11.09
C THR A 542 -3.17 -32.25 -11.08
N VAL A 543 -2.97 -30.94 -11.11
CA VAL A 543 -1.65 -30.29 -11.05
C VAL A 543 -1.57 -29.28 -9.93
N VAL A 544 -0.36 -29.05 -9.41
CA VAL A 544 -0.11 -27.92 -8.51
C VAL A 544 0.11 -26.68 -9.37
N TYR A 545 -0.76 -25.69 -9.24
CA TYR A 545 -0.69 -24.43 -9.98
C TYR A 545 -1.01 -23.26 -9.03
N LEU A 546 -0.14 -22.24 -8.99
CA LEU A 546 -0.27 -21.07 -8.10
C LEU A 546 -0.60 -21.47 -6.65
N GLY A 547 0.11 -22.45 -6.09
CA GLY A 547 -0.09 -22.88 -4.71
C GLY A 547 -1.41 -23.61 -4.41
N HIS A 548 -2.18 -23.99 -5.44
CA HIS A 548 -3.40 -24.79 -5.33
C HIS A 548 -3.23 -26.11 -6.08
N LEU A 549 -3.90 -27.16 -5.62
CA LEU A 549 -4.09 -28.39 -6.39
C LEU A 549 -5.36 -28.21 -7.23
N VAL A 550 -5.21 -28.23 -8.55
CA VAL A 550 -6.27 -27.90 -9.51
C VAL A 550 -6.44 -29.04 -10.50
N GLY A 551 -7.68 -29.45 -10.74
CA GLY A 551 -8.03 -30.39 -11.81
C GLY A 551 -9.18 -31.33 -11.45
N GLY A 552 -9.71 -32.03 -12.46
CA GLY A 552 -10.79 -33.00 -12.27
C GLY A 552 -12.11 -32.38 -11.78
N GLY A 553 -12.33 -31.09 -12.03
CA GLY A 553 -13.49 -30.35 -11.55
C GLY A 553 -13.36 -29.80 -10.12
N GLN A 554 -12.18 -29.92 -9.51
CA GLN A 554 -11.93 -29.55 -8.12
C GLN A 554 -10.75 -28.60 -7.97
N VAL A 555 -10.83 -27.75 -6.95
CA VAL A 555 -9.76 -26.84 -6.52
C VAL A 555 -9.54 -27.04 -5.02
N GLN A 556 -8.30 -27.33 -4.64
CA GLN A 556 -7.92 -27.59 -3.25
C GLN A 556 -6.67 -26.79 -2.86
N PRO A 557 -6.55 -26.38 -1.59
CA PRO A 557 -5.32 -25.78 -1.08
C PRO A 557 -4.19 -26.82 -0.96
N LEU A 558 -2.94 -26.39 -1.15
CA LEU A 558 -1.77 -27.28 -1.08
C LEU A 558 -1.47 -27.70 0.38
N GLN A 559 -1.43 -29.00 0.64
CA GLN A 559 -1.21 -29.57 1.99
C GLN A 559 0.05 -29.05 2.72
N PRO A 560 1.25 -28.98 2.09
CA PRO A 560 2.43 -28.36 2.71
C PRO A 560 2.23 -26.92 3.22
N LYS A 561 1.44 -26.10 2.50
CA LYS A 561 1.16 -24.72 2.91
C LYS A 561 0.16 -24.68 4.07
N ILE A 562 -0.81 -25.61 4.11
CA ILE A 562 -1.70 -25.79 5.25
C ILE A 562 -0.91 -26.23 6.49
N GLN A 563 0.04 -27.15 6.33
CA GLN A 563 0.92 -27.59 7.42
C GLN A 563 1.73 -26.43 8.00
N THR A 564 2.23 -25.53 7.13
CA THR A 564 2.94 -24.32 7.58
C THR A 564 2.02 -23.40 8.40
N ILE A 565 0.73 -23.31 8.06
CA ILE A 565 -0.27 -22.54 8.82
C ILE A 565 -0.57 -23.24 10.15
N LEU A 566 -0.62 -24.57 10.18
CA LEU A 566 -0.85 -25.36 11.40
C LEU A 566 0.29 -25.21 12.41
N ASP A 567 1.51 -25.30 11.92
CA ASP A 567 2.73 -25.22 12.73
C ASP A 567 3.02 -23.78 13.20
N TRP A 568 2.26 -22.80 12.71
CA TRP A 568 2.47 -21.39 13.02
C TRP A 568 2.24 -21.10 14.51
N VAL A 569 3.21 -20.49 15.18
CA VAL A 569 3.08 -20.12 16.61
C VAL A 569 2.32 -18.80 16.74
N ALA A 570 1.55 -18.64 17.83
CA ALA A 570 0.80 -17.42 18.13
C ALA A 570 1.66 -16.14 17.93
N PRO A 571 1.29 -15.25 16.98
CA PRO A 571 2.02 -14.03 16.67
C PRO A 571 2.21 -13.10 17.87
N LYS A 572 3.44 -12.60 18.07
CA LYS A 572 3.77 -11.65 19.16
C LYS A 572 3.89 -10.20 18.68
N THR A 573 4.01 -9.99 17.37
CA THR A 573 4.20 -8.66 16.76
C THR A 573 3.18 -8.39 15.66
N GLN A 574 2.90 -7.11 15.40
CA GLN A 574 1.96 -6.73 14.33
C GLN A 574 2.41 -7.25 12.94
N THR A 575 3.71 -7.32 12.69
CA THR A 575 4.26 -7.85 11.43
C THR A 575 3.94 -9.34 11.28
N GLN A 576 4.09 -10.13 12.34
CA GLN A 576 3.73 -11.55 12.34
C GLN A 576 2.21 -11.76 12.16
N VAL A 577 1.38 -10.91 12.78
CA VAL A 577 -0.08 -10.95 12.57
C VAL A 577 -0.43 -10.63 11.12
N ARG A 578 0.20 -9.61 10.52
CA ARG A 578 -0.02 -9.24 9.11
C ARG A 578 0.43 -10.35 8.15
N ALA A 579 1.58 -10.97 8.40
CA ALA A 579 2.06 -12.10 7.60
C ALA A 579 1.07 -13.29 7.67
N PHE A 580 0.60 -13.63 8.88
CA PHE A 580 -0.40 -14.68 9.06
C PHE A 580 -1.73 -14.37 8.37
N LEU A 581 -2.24 -13.13 8.50
CA LEU A 581 -3.47 -12.69 7.81
C LEU A 581 -3.29 -12.60 6.29
N GLY A 582 -2.09 -12.26 5.79
CA GLY A 582 -1.76 -12.27 4.37
C GLY A 582 -1.84 -13.69 3.80
N LEU A 583 -1.15 -14.64 4.44
CA LEU A 583 -1.12 -16.04 4.03
C LEU A 583 -2.50 -16.70 4.11
N THR A 584 -3.21 -16.55 5.22
CA THR A 584 -4.57 -17.11 5.35
C THR A 584 -5.58 -16.38 4.47
N GLY A 585 -5.36 -15.09 4.20
CA GLY A 585 -6.19 -14.28 3.31
C GLY A 585 -6.10 -14.71 1.85
N TYR A 586 -5.00 -15.33 1.43
CA TYR A 586 -4.90 -15.97 0.12
C TYR A 586 -5.94 -17.09 -0.03
N TYR A 587 -6.14 -17.89 1.02
CA TYR A 587 -7.09 -19.00 1.04
C TYR A 587 -8.49 -18.65 1.56
N ARG A 588 -8.81 -17.35 1.69
CA ARG A 588 -10.11 -16.90 2.23
C ARG A 588 -11.32 -17.48 1.50
N ARG A 589 -11.16 -17.86 0.22
CA ARG A 589 -12.23 -18.45 -0.61
C ARG A 589 -12.63 -19.86 -0.18
N PHE A 590 -11.77 -20.57 0.57
CA PHE A 590 -12.03 -21.91 1.10
C PHE A 590 -12.62 -21.86 2.51
N VAL A 591 -12.45 -20.75 3.21
CA VAL A 591 -12.88 -20.61 4.61
C VAL A 591 -14.25 -19.95 4.69
N LYS A 592 -15.24 -20.73 5.11
CA LYS A 592 -16.55 -20.22 5.48
C LYS A 592 -16.38 -19.23 6.65
N GLY A 593 -16.80 -17.98 6.45
CA GLY A 593 -16.83 -16.97 7.52
C GLY A 593 -15.49 -16.32 7.82
N TYR A 594 -14.53 -16.39 6.89
CA TYR A 594 -13.20 -15.82 7.09
C TYR A 594 -13.21 -14.42 7.71
N GLY A 595 -14.04 -13.51 7.19
CA GLY A 595 -14.13 -12.12 7.63
C GLY A 595 -14.60 -11.93 9.07
N SER A 596 -15.47 -12.80 9.60
CA SER A 596 -15.87 -12.75 11.01
C SER A 596 -14.74 -13.28 11.89
N ILE A 597 -14.15 -14.43 11.54
CA ILE A 597 -13.06 -15.08 12.30
C ILE A 597 -11.86 -14.13 12.46
N VAL A 598 -11.40 -13.49 11.39
CA VAL A 598 -10.19 -12.64 11.44
C VAL A 598 -10.42 -11.25 12.05
N THR A 599 -11.63 -10.94 12.52
CA THR A 599 -11.96 -9.61 13.04
C THR A 599 -11.07 -9.23 14.22
N ALA A 600 -10.96 -10.10 15.23
CA ALA A 600 -10.11 -9.88 16.39
C ALA A 600 -8.63 -9.71 15.99
N LEU A 601 -8.13 -10.54 15.07
CA LEU A 601 -6.76 -10.48 14.58
C LEU A 601 -6.47 -9.21 13.76
N THR A 602 -7.44 -8.75 12.98
CA THR A 602 -7.29 -7.55 12.14
C THR A 602 -7.21 -6.28 12.99
N GLU A 603 -7.91 -6.21 14.12
CA GLU A 603 -7.86 -5.06 15.03
C GLU A 603 -6.46 -4.83 15.61
N LEU A 604 -5.73 -5.92 15.87
CA LEU A 604 -4.35 -5.88 16.33
C LEU A 604 -3.40 -5.25 15.30
N THR A 605 -3.75 -5.25 14.01
CA THR A 605 -2.92 -4.66 12.94
C THR A 605 -3.14 -3.15 12.75
N SER A 606 -4.10 -2.55 13.47
CA SER A 606 -4.48 -1.15 13.30
C SER A 606 -3.40 -0.17 13.77
N LYS A 607 -3.29 0.99 13.12
CA LYS A 607 -2.30 2.04 13.44
C LYS A 607 -2.44 2.64 14.85
N LYS A 608 -3.54 2.34 15.54
CA LYS A 608 -3.82 2.81 16.91
C LYS A 608 -3.17 1.92 17.98
N MET A 609 -2.83 0.67 17.63
CA MET A 609 -2.30 -0.31 18.57
C MET A 609 -0.76 -0.31 18.60
N PRO A 610 -0.13 -0.67 19.73
CA PRO A 610 1.33 -0.77 19.86
C PRO A 610 1.93 -1.89 18.97
N LYS A 611 3.20 -1.74 18.55
CA LYS A 611 3.91 -2.73 17.70
C LYS A 611 4.00 -4.12 18.35
N LYS A 612 4.06 -4.18 19.69
CA LYS A 612 3.95 -5.42 20.48
C LYS A 612 2.48 -5.70 20.73
N VAL A 613 2.03 -6.87 20.32
CA VAL A 613 0.61 -7.26 20.35
C VAL A 613 0.26 -7.77 21.75
N ASN A 614 -0.82 -7.25 22.33
CA ASN A 614 -1.43 -7.87 23.51
C ASN A 614 -2.37 -8.96 23.01
N TRP A 615 -2.00 -10.22 23.25
CA TRP A 615 -2.74 -11.38 22.72
C TRP A 615 -3.86 -11.75 23.69
N THR A 616 -5.12 -11.49 23.30
CA THR A 616 -6.29 -11.80 24.12
C THR A 616 -6.80 -13.22 23.90
N VAL A 617 -7.66 -13.72 24.79
CA VAL A 617 -8.32 -15.03 24.64
C VAL A 617 -9.14 -15.10 23.35
N GLU A 618 -9.84 -14.02 22.99
CA GLU A 618 -10.54 -13.88 21.71
C GLU A 618 -9.61 -14.01 20.50
N CYS A 619 -8.39 -13.44 20.58
CA CYS A 619 -7.41 -13.57 19.50
C CYS A 619 -6.91 -15.01 19.36
N GLN A 620 -6.73 -15.72 20.49
CA GLN A 620 -6.34 -17.13 20.49
C GLN A 620 -7.46 -18.00 19.89
N LEU A 621 -8.70 -17.79 20.30
CA LEU A 621 -9.85 -18.52 19.78
C LEU A 621 -10.04 -18.28 18.28
N ALA A 622 -9.90 -17.03 17.81
CA ALA A 622 -9.93 -16.70 16.39
C ALA A 622 -8.80 -17.37 15.60
N PHE A 623 -7.60 -17.41 16.17
CA PHE A 623 -6.42 -18.05 15.57
C PHE A 623 -6.60 -19.56 15.43
N ASP A 624 -7.05 -20.23 16.49
CA ASP A 624 -7.26 -21.69 16.49
C ASP A 624 -8.44 -22.09 15.61
N THR A 625 -9.54 -21.33 15.64
CA THR A 625 -10.69 -21.53 14.74
C THR A 625 -10.27 -21.40 13.28
N LEU A 626 -9.43 -20.42 12.95
CA LEU A 626 -8.95 -20.26 11.58
C LEU A 626 -8.07 -21.43 11.14
N LYS A 627 -7.20 -21.93 12.02
CA LYS A 627 -6.39 -23.13 11.74
C LYS A 627 -7.28 -24.36 11.49
N GLN A 628 -8.26 -24.61 12.34
CA GLN A 628 -9.19 -25.71 12.19
C GLN A 628 -10.02 -25.60 10.91
N ALA A 629 -10.47 -24.40 10.55
CA ALA A 629 -11.20 -24.14 9.31
C ALA A 629 -10.33 -24.37 8.06
N MET A 630 -9.02 -24.11 8.15
CA MET A 630 -8.06 -24.40 7.09
C MET A 630 -7.77 -25.92 6.95
N CYS A 631 -7.81 -26.68 8.05
CA CYS A 631 -7.69 -28.15 8.01
C CYS A 631 -8.91 -28.84 7.43
N SER A 632 -10.09 -28.35 7.79
CA SER A 632 -11.38 -28.87 7.32
C SER A 632 -11.82 -28.23 6.01
N ALA A 633 -10.93 -27.49 5.34
CA ALA A 633 -11.25 -26.70 4.16
C ALA A 633 -11.95 -27.57 3.11
N PRO A 634 -13.20 -27.24 2.73
CA PRO A 634 -13.94 -28.00 1.74
C PRO A 634 -13.26 -27.90 0.38
N VAL A 635 -13.32 -29.01 -0.36
CA VAL A 635 -12.95 -29.03 -1.76
C VAL A 635 -13.90 -28.11 -2.53
N LEU A 636 -13.38 -27.04 -3.13
CA LEU A 636 -14.19 -26.16 -3.97
C LEU A 636 -14.35 -26.79 -5.34
N LYS A 637 -15.55 -26.68 -5.91
CA LYS A 637 -15.80 -27.10 -7.28
C LYS A 637 -15.39 -25.99 -8.25
N ALA A 638 -14.79 -26.36 -9.37
CA ALA A 638 -14.61 -25.43 -10.48
C ALA A 638 -15.97 -24.97 -11.03
N PRO A 639 -16.13 -23.68 -11.39
CA PRO A 639 -17.41 -23.16 -11.86
C PRO A 639 -17.81 -23.78 -13.20
N ASP A 640 -19.02 -24.34 -13.26
CA ASP A 640 -19.61 -24.90 -14.49
C ASP A 640 -20.70 -23.97 -15.01
N TYR A 641 -20.42 -23.17 -16.04
CA TYR A 641 -21.37 -22.20 -16.59
C TYR A 641 -22.60 -22.82 -17.26
N SER A 642 -22.63 -24.15 -17.47
CA SER A 642 -23.83 -24.85 -17.96
C SER A 642 -24.87 -25.10 -16.87
N LYS A 643 -24.47 -25.01 -15.59
CA LYS A 643 -25.33 -25.25 -14.42
C LYS A 643 -25.74 -23.94 -13.76
N GLN A 644 -26.94 -23.95 -13.16
CA GLN A 644 -27.44 -22.78 -12.43
C GLN A 644 -26.59 -22.50 -11.19
N PHE A 645 -26.23 -21.22 -11.01
CA PHE A 645 -25.56 -20.77 -9.78
C PHE A 645 -26.58 -20.51 -8.67
N ILE A 646 -26.20 -20.85 -7.43
CA ILE A 646 -26.96 -20.56 -6.23
C ILE A 646 -26.10 -19.68 -5.33
N VAL A 647 -26.62 -18.53 -4.92
CA VAL A 647 -25.97 -17.59 -4.01
C VAL A 647 -26.72 -17.59 -2.69
N GLN A 648 -26.10 -18.15 -1.65
CA GLN A 648 -26.65 -18.14 -0.30
C GLN A 648 -26.02 -17.00 0.46
N THR A 649 -26.81 -16.02 0.90
CA THR A 649 -26.30 -14.86 1.67
C THR A 649 -26.73 -14.92 3.12
N ASP A 650 -25.84 -14.47 4.01
CA ASP A 650 -26.09 -14.31 5.44
C ASP A 650 -25.54 -12.97 5.95
N ALA A 651 -26.24 -12.36 6.90
CA ALA A 651 -25.87 -11.09 7.51
C ALA A 651 -25.96 -11.17 9.04
N SER A 652 -24.88 -10.77 9.71
CA SER A 652 -24.83 -10.63 11.16
C SER A 652 -24.70 -9.16 11.56
N GLU A 653 -24.69 -8.90 12.86
CA GLU A 653 -24.47 -7.54 13.36
C GLU A 653 -23.08 -6.99 13.04
N HIS A 654 -22.10 -7.88 12.90
CA HIS A 654 -20.69 -7.54 12.80
C HIS A 654 -20.11 -7.78 11.39
N GLY A 655 -20.75 -8.63 10.59
CA GLY A 655 -20.24 -9.05 9.28
C GLY A 655 -21.33 -9.56 8.34
N ILE A 656 -20.94 -9.73 7.08
CA ILE A 656 -21.78 -10.32 6.03
C ILE A 656 -20.97 -11.42 5.34
N GLY A 657 -21.67 -12.44 4.85
CA GLY A 657 -21.07 -13.55 4.13
C GLY A 657 -21.99 -14.08 3.04
N ALA A 658 -21.39 -14.76 2.08
CA ALA A 658 -22.14 -15.52 1.10
C ALA A 658 -21.35 -16.74 0.62
N VAL A 659 -22.11 -17.75 0.20
CA VAL A 659 -21.62 -18.96 -0.45
C VAL A 659 -22.15 -18.96 -1.87
N LEU A 660 -21.25 -19.07 -2.84
CA LEU A 660 -21.61 -19.42 -4.22
C LEU A 660 -21.54 -20.93 -4.33
N SER A 661 -22.62 -21.58 -4.76
CA SER A 661 -22.71 -23.03 -4.93
C SER A 661 -23.36 -23.41 -6.25
N GLN A 662 -23.18 -24.67 -6.65
CA GLN A 662 -23.84 -25.30 -7.78
C GLN A 662 -24.33 -26.69 -7.37
N THR A 663 -25.52 -27.06 -7.82
CA THR A 663 -26.10 -28.36 -7.53
C THR A 663 -25.48 -29.44 -8.40
N ASN A 664 -25.08 -30.54 -7.79
CA ASN A 664 -24.60 -31.73 -8.47
C ASN A 664 -25.73 -32.52 -9.13
N ASP A 665 -25.36 -33.49 -9.97
CA ASP A 665 -26.31 -34.42 -10.59
C ASP A 665 -27.06 -35.25 -9.53
N ASP A 666 -26.49 -35.40 -8.34
CA ASP A 666 -27.09 -36.05 -7.15
C ASP A 666 -27.99 -35.12 -6.30
N GLY A 667 -28.22 -33.87 -6.72
CA GLY A 667 -29.06 -32.91 -5.98
C GLY A 667 -28.41 -32.25 -4.75
N LEU A 668 -27.12 -32.46 -4.51
CA LEU A 668 -26.35 -31.84 -3.42
C LEU A 668 -25.68 -30.53 -3.88
N ASP A 669 -25.80 -29.48 -3.06
CA ASP A 669 -25.16 -28.18 -3.32
C ASP A 669 -23.66 -28.24 -2.99
N GLN A 670 -22.81 -28.05 -4.00
CA GLN A 670 -21.36 -27.99 -3.85
C GLN A 670 -20.87 -26.53 -3.88
N PRO A 671 -20.01 -26.11 -2.93
CA PRO A 671 -19.49 -24.74 -2.90
C PRO A 671 -18.45 -24.51 -4.00
N VAL A 672 -18.63 -23.41 -4.73
CA VAL A 672 -17.68 -22.87 -5.72
C VAL A 672 -16.79 -21.81 -5.06
N ALA A 673 -17.36 -20.95 -4.21
CA ALA A 673 -16.58 -19.95 -3.48
C ALA A 673 -17.27 -19.47 -2.20
N PHE A 674 -16.48 -19.23 -1.15
CA PHE A 674 -16.91 -18.52 0.05
C PHE A 674 -16.45 -17.05 0.00
N ILE A 675 -17.35 -16.11 0.27
CA ILE A 675 -17.02 -14.69 0.43
C ILE A 675 -17.52 -14.18 1.76
N SER A 676 -16.74 -13.32 2.41
CA SER A 676 -17.12 -12.68 3.67
C SER A 676 -16.46 -11.32 3.84
N ARG A 677 -17.11 -10.46 4.62
CA ARG A 677 -16.62 -9.11 4.91
C ARG A 677 -17.16 -8.60 6.25
N ARG A 678 -16.31 -7.90 6.99
CA ARG A 678 -16.73 -7.12 8.15
C ARG A 678 -17.58 -5.91 7.75
N LEU A 679 -18.62 -5.62 8.53
CA LEU A 679 -19.40 -4.39 8.41
C LEU A 679 -18.64 -3.21 9.02
N LEU A 680 -18.65 -2.05 8.35
CA LEU A 680 -18.09 -0.81 8.89
C LEU A 680 -18.91 -0.33 10.10
N PRO A 681 -18.35 0.48 11.02
CA PRO A 681 -19.09 0.96 12.20
C PRO A 681 -20.40 1.70 11.88
N ARG A 682 -20.50 2.32 10.70
CA ARG A 682 -21.74 2.95 10.21
C ARG A 682 -22.78 1.96 9.67
N GLU A 683 -22.31 0.82 9.16
CA GLU A 683 -23.13 -0.23 8.54
C GLU A 683 -23.70 -1.16 9.61
N GLN A 684 -22.97 -1.35 10.72
CA GLN A 684 -23.45 -2.11 11.88
C GLN A 684 -24.71 -1.50 12.52
N ARG A 685 -24.87 -0.17 12.42
CA ARG A 685 -26.04 0.57 12.93
C ARG A 685 -27.26 0.50 12.01
N TRP A 686 -27.15 -0.16 10.86
CA TRP A 686 -28.30 -0.34 9.96
C TRP A 686 -29.29 -1.35 10.55
N SER A 687 -30.56 -1.20 10.17
CA SER A 687 -31.58 -2.19 10.52
C SER A 687 -31.23 -3.57 9.95
N ALA A 688 -31.76 -4.65 10.55
CA ALA A 688 -31.53 -6.01 10.08
C ALA A 688 -31.82 -6.16 8.57
N ILE A 689 -32.96 -5.62 8.13
CA ILE A 689 -33.39 -5.59 6.72
C ILE A 689 -32.37 -4.91 5.81
N GLU A 690 -31.81 -3.77 6.23
CA GLU A 690 -30.79 -3.06 5.46
C GLU A 690 -29.45 -3.82 5.44
N ARG A 691 -29.09 -4.53 6.52
CA ARG A 691 -27.86 -5.34 6.59
C ARG A 691 -27.96 -6.56 5.66
N GLU A 692 -29.08 -7.25 5.65
CA GLU A 692 -29.34 -8.40 4.77
C GLU A 692 -29.46 -7.97 3.30
N ALA A 693 -30.21 -6.89 3.01
CA ALA A 693 -30.27 -6.31 1.66
C ALA A 693 -28.87 -5.93 1.16
N PHE A 694 -28.05 -5.37 2.05
CA PHE A 694 -26.68 -5.04 1.73
C PHE A 694 -25.81 -6.29 1.54
N ALA A 695 -26.01 -7.36 2.31
CA ALA A 695 -25.32 -8.62 2.12
C ALA A 695 -25.57 -9.18 0.72
N VAL A 696 -26.82 -9.18 0.25
CA VAL A 696 -27.16 -9.54 -1.14
C VAL A 696 -26.45 -8.64 -2.14
N VAL A 697 -26.62 -7.31 -2.03
CA VAL A 697 -26.05 -6.35 -3.00
C VAL A 697 -24.52 -6.46 -3.07
N TRP A 698 -23.87 -6.60 -1.92
CA TRP A 698 -22.43 -6.75 -1.83
C TRP A 698 -21.96 -8.09 -2.44
N SER A 699 -22.66 -9.17 -2.13
CA SER A 699 -22.32 -10.51 -2.63
C SER A 699 -22.45 -10.59 -4.14
N LEU A 700 -23.55 -10.08 -4.70
CA LEU A 700 -23.76 -10.05 -6.15
C LEU A 700 -22.75 -9.16 -6.86
N LYS A 701 -22.36 -8.01 -6.27
CA LYS A 701 -21.28 -7.18 -6.84
C LYS A 701 -19.93 -7.88 -6.80
N LYS A 702 -19.64 -8.62 -5.73
CA LYS A 702 -18.36 -9.30 -5.57
C LYS A 702 -18.25 -10.53 -6.46
N LEU A 703 -19.35 -11.27 -6.62
CA LEU A 703 -19.48 -12.46 -7.45
C LEU A 703 -19.92 -12.15 -8.89
N ARG A 704 -20.00 -10.85 -9.26
CA ARG A 704 -20.34 -10.42 -10.61
C ARG A 704 -19.55 -11.13 -11.72
N PRO A 705 -18.24 -11.43 -11.59
CA PRO A 705 -17.51 -12.18 -12.61
C PRO A 705 -18.09 -13.57 -12.92
N TYR A 706 -18.73 -14.23 -11.95
CA TYR A 706 -19.38 -15.54 -12.14
C TYR A 706 -20.84 -15.42 -12.61
N LEU A 707 -21.55 -14.41 -12.09
CA LEU A 707 -23.01 -14.29 -12.20
C LEU A 707 -23.48 -13.43 -13.38
N PHE A 708 -22.62 -12.58 -13.93
CA PHE A 708 -23.03 -11.67 -14.99
C PHE A 708 -23.27 -12.41 -16.30
N GLY A 709 -24.48 -12.31 -16.84
CA GLY A 709 -24.88 -12.99 -18.08
C GLY A 709 -25.44 -14.40 -17.87
N THR A 710 -25.55 -14.88 -16.64
CA THR A 710 -26.21 -16.15 -16.29
C THR A 710 -27.50 -15.91 -15.51
N HIS A 711 -28.42 -16.87 -15.59
CA HIS A 711 -29.62 -16.89 -14.73
C HIS A 711 -29.29 -17.66 -13.45
N PHE A 712 -29.50 -17.06 -12.28
CA PHE A 712 -29.09 -17.64 -11.00
C PHE A 712 -30.11 -17.44 -9.88
N LEU A 713 -29.97 -18.23 -8.82
CA LEU A 713 -30.85 -18.22 -7.65
C LEU A 713 -30.16 -17.54 -6.47
N VAL A 714 -30.85 -16.63 -5.79
CA VAL A 714 -30.40 -16.02 -4.53
C VAL A 714 -31.25 -16.56 -3.40
N GLN A 715 -30.62 -17.24 -2.45
CA GLN A 715 -31.25 -17.76 -1.24
C GLN A 715 -30.90 -16.89 -0.04
N THR A 716 -31.93 -16.38 0.63
CA THR A 716 -31.82 -15.55 1.84
C THR A 716 -32.83 -16.01 2.89
N ASP A 717 -32.46 -15.81 4.14
CA ASP A 717 -33.23 -16.04 5.35
C ASP A 717 -34.31 -14.98 5.63
N HIS A 718 -34.35 -13.88 4.86
CA HIS A 718 -35.27 -12.77 5.13
C HIS A 718 -36.30 -12.53 4.02
N ARG A 719 -37.58 -12.81 4.34
CA ARG A 719 -38.72 -12.77 3.40
C ARG A 719 -38.92 -11.42 2.67
N PRO A 720 -38.76 -10.24 3.31
CA PRO A 720 -38.90 -8.94 2.66
C PRO A 720 -38.00 -8.68 1.43
N LEU A 721 -36.93 -9.45 1.21
CA LEU A 721 -36.03 -9.25 0.07
C LEU A 721 -36.60 -9.73 -1.26
N LYS A 722 -37.64 -10.58 -1.26
CA LYS A 722 -38.45 -10.85 -2.48
C LYS A 722 -39.03 -9.56 -3.10
N TRP A 723 -39.24 -8.54 -2.27
CA TRP A 723 -39.86 -7.29 -2.65
C TRP A 723 -38.86 -6.22 -3.15
N LEU A 724 -37.54 -6.47 -3.06
CA LEU A 724 -36.50 -5.49 -3.40
C LEU A 724 -36.51 -5.08 -4.88
N MET A 725 -37.03 -5.94 -5.76
CA MET A 725 -37.25 -5.66 -7.18
C MET A 725 -38.62 -5.02 -7.50
N GLN A 726 -39.54 -5.03 -6.54
CA GLN A 726 -40.92 -4.54 -6.70
C GLN A 726 -41.15 -3.18 -6.00
N MET A 727 -40.16 -2.66 -5.25
CA MET A 727 -40.29 -1.42 -4.49
C MET A 727 -40.52 -0.18 -5.37
N LYS A 728 -41.66 0.48 -5.15
CA LYS A 728 -41.94 1.85 -5.62
C LYS A 728 -41.41 2.87 -4.60
N GLY A 729 -40.11 3.13 -4.62
CA GLY A 729 -39.54 4.46 -4.35
C GLY A 729 -39.49 5.07 -2.93
N GLU A 730 -39.87 4.41 -1.83
CA GLU A 730 -39.90 5.09 -0.51
C GLU A 730 -38.52 5.26 0.18
N ASN A 731 -37.57 4.34 -0.04
CA ASN A 731 -36.21 4.43 0.54
C ASN A 731 -35.14 4.65 -0.55
N PRO A 732 -34.46 5.81 -0.58
CA PRO A 732 -33.50 6.14 -1.64
C PRO A 732 -32.28 5.22 -1.66
N LYS A 733 -31.94 4.59 -0.53
CA LYS A 733 -30.81 3.64 -0.42
C LYS A 733 -31.14 2.30 -1.08
N LEU A 734 -32.32 1.76 -0.79
CA LEU A 734 -32.81 0.52 -1.40
C LEU A 734 -33.07 0.71 -2.90
N LEU A 735 -33.59 1.88 -3.31
CA LEU A 735 -33.76 2.23 -4.72
C LEU A 735 -32.41 2.26 -5.48
N ARG A 736 -31.36 2.83 -4.88
CA ARG A 736 -30.01 2.80 -5.48
C ARG A 736 -29.48 1.37 -5.61
N TRP A 737 -29.79 0.50 -4.66
CA TRP A 737 -29.39 -0.89 -4.69
C TRP A 737 -30.17 -1.68 -5.74
N SER A 738 -31.48 -1.50 -5.87
CA SER A 738 -32.28 -2.14 -6.93
C SER A 738 -31.81 -1.74 -8.33
N ILE A 739 -31.55 -0.45 -8.57
CA ILE A 739 -30.97 0.03 -9.85
C ILE A 739 -29.62 -0.65 -10.13
N SER A 740 -28.78 -0.82 -9.10
CA SER A 740 -27.48 -1.47 -9.27
C SER A 740 -27.57 -2.98 -9.55
N LEU A 741 -28.69 -3.61 -9.21
CA LEU A 741 -28.94 -5.04 -9.42
C LEU A 741 -29.75 -5.32 -10.69
N GLN A 742 -30.37 -4.31 -11.30
CA GLN A 742 -31.20 -4.44 -12.50
C GLN A 742 -30.47 -5.06 -13.71
N GLY A 743 -29.15 -4.92 -13.78
CA GLY A 743 -28.33 -5.53 -14.83
C GLY A 743 -27.97 -7.00 -14.59
N MET A 744 -28.55 -7.67 -13.59
CA MET A 744 -28.33 -9.08 -13.28
C MET A 744 -29.68 -9.82 -13.26
N ASP A 745 -29.71 -11.02 -13.82
CA ASP A 745 -30.92 -11.84 -13.95
C ASP A 745 -30.94 -12.92 -12.86
N PHE A 746 -31.80 -12.74 -11.86
CA PHE A 746 -31.89 -13.66 -10.72
C PHE A 746 -33.26 -13.73 -10.07
N ILE A 747 -33.51 -14.87 -9.42
CA ILE A 747 -34.71 -15.12 -8.63
C ILE A 747 -34.33 -15.13 -7.15
N VAL A 748 -35.14 -14.51 -6.29
CA VAL A 748 -34.96 -14.55 -4.83
C VAL A 748 -35.86 -15.62 -4.22
N GLU A 749 -35.27 -16.63 -3.62
CA GLU A 749 -35.95 -17.65 -2.83
C GLU A 749 -35.67 -17.45 -1.35
N HIS A 750 -36.73 -17.58 -0.54
CA HIS A 750 -36.59 -17.56 0.91
C HIS A 750 -36.50 -19.00 1.42
N ARG A 751 -35.43 -19.32 2.15
CA ARG A 751 -35.26 -20.64 2.78
C ARG A 751 -35.13 -20.43 4.31
N PRO A 752 -35.83 -21.22 5.15
CA PRO A 752 -35.78 -21.05 6.61
C PRO A 752 -34.38 -21.34 7.18
N GLY A 753 -33.97 -20.60 8.21
CA GLY A 753 -32.64 -20.70 8.85
C GLY A 753 -32.21 -22.13 9.25
N THR A 754 -33.15 -23.00 9.61
CA THR A 754 -32.89 -24.41 9.97
C THR A 754 -32.46 -25.30 8.79
N ALA A 755 -32.79 -24.92 7.56
CA ALA A 755 -32.32 -25.57 6.33
C ALA A 755 -31.10 -24.86 5.70
N HIS A 756 -30.55 -23.86 6.41
CA HIS A 756 -29.49 -22.96 5.97
C HIS A 756 -28.13 -23.26 6.64
N ALA A 757 -27.89 -24.48 7.11
CA ALA A 757 -26.66 -24.84 7.84
C ALA A 757 -25.36 -24.41 7.11
N ASN A 758 -25.37 -24.37 5.77
CA ASN A 758 -24.25 -23.92 4.93
C ASN A 758 -23.98 -22.41 4.99
N ALA A 759 -24.96 -21.56 5.35
CA ALA A 759 -24.81 -20.11 5.49
C ALA A 759 -24.94 -19.64 6.96
N ASP A 760 -25.80 -20.27 7.77
CA ASP A 760 -26.13 -19.91 9.18
C ASP A 760 -24.92 -19.97 10.15
N GLY A 761 -23.87 -20.72 9.79
CA GLY A 761 -22.60 -20.72 10.52
C GLY A 761 -21.75 -19.45 10.34
N LEU A 762 -22.13 -18.51 9.46
CA LEU A 762 -21.36 -17.29 9.18
C LEU A 762 -21.66 -16.17 10.19
N SER A 763 -22.89 -16.11 10.72
CA SER A 763 -23.37 -15.05 11.61
C SER A 763 -23.30 -15.38 13.10
N ARG A 764 -23.42 -16.66 13.50
CA ARG A 764 -23.59 -17.08 14.91
C ARG A 764 -22.33 -17.28 15.75
N PHE A 765 -21.12 -17.13 15.19
CA PHE A 765 -19.87 -17.32 15.93
C PHE A 765 -19.62 -16.33 17.09
N PHE A 766 -20.47 -15.32 17.26
CA PHE A 766 -20.39 -14.35 18.38
C PHE A 766 -21.30 -14.68 19.58
N HIS A 767 -22.09 -15.77 19.55
CA HIS A 767 -23.09 -16.05 20.58
C HIS A 767 -22.62 -16.88 21.80
N LEU A 768 -21.36 -17.33 21.85
CA LEU A 768 -20.86 -18.15 22.99
C LEU A 768 -20.45 -17.35 24.24
N GLU A 769 -20.81 -16.06 24.36
CA GLU A 769 -20.38 -15.23 25.50
C GLU A 769 -21.49 -14.67 26.40
N ASN A 770 -22.78 -15.02 26.25
CA ASN A 770 -23.82 -14.38 27.10
C ASN A 770 -24.92 -15.27 27.72
N GLU A 771 -24.87 -16.61 27.62
CA GLU A 771 -25.92 -17.46 28.23
C GLU A 771 -25.55 -18.16 29.55
N ASP A 772 -24.28 -18.16 30.00
CA ASP A 772 -23.89 -18.88 31.24
C ASP A 772 -23.79 -18.02 32.52
N SER A 773 -24.29 -16.78 32.52
CA SER A 773 -24.24 -15.92 33.73
C SER A 773 -25.59 -15.39 34.23
N LEU A 774 -26.72 -15.88 33.71
CA LEU A 774 -28.06 -15.56 34.21
C LEU A 774 -28.96 -16.80 34.21
N GLY A 775 -28.79 -17.68 35.20
CA GLY A 775 -29.79 -18.71 35.49
C GLY A 775 -29.36 -19.75 36.52
N LYS A 776 -30.04 -19.70 37.68
CA LYS A 776 -30.11 -20.67 38.82
C LYS A 776 -29.22 -20.33 40.02
N GLY A 777 -29.75 -20.03 41.22
CA GLY A 777 -31.12 -20.26 41.71
C GLY A 777 -31.39 -21.74 41.90
#